data_AF-A0A178ZLP2-F1
#
_entry.id   AF-A0A178ZLP2-F1
#
_cell.length_a   1.000
_cell.length_b   1.000
_cell.length_c   1.000
_cell.angle_alpha   90.00
_cell.angle_beta   90.00
_cell.angle_gamma   90.00
#
_symmetry.space_group_name_H-M   'P 1'
#
loop_
_entity.id
_entity.type
_entity.pdbx_description
1 polymer ?
#
loop_
_entity_poly.entity_id
_entity_poly.type
_entity_poly.pdbx_seq_one_letter_code
_entity_poly.pdbx_strand_id
1 'polypeptide(L)'
;MRSKVTKIAETFRDQFVFGISNDKRLAEQENVAFPSIIAYRTDVGDREVLQGPVTRSVIEKFILEAGKPLIDELTRRNEVNYMSSHKLLAYIFVTDEADRALFRRKLHPVAKQYKDYVNFVTIDGKRCTSTGRKCDGYEFPKESSSSSESTALSPPQQSPRPFQHLFQPNSISKPFQGNTQERRIFHRFQYCTVPAFTGGSESGFWTKLVLKVGHEEPVVRNAIIALGTLHEDYQDRCGKYSPKLIDDQSFRYALRLYGVALRDLNKRLNTPSSTNAKLAIISSILFACFEVLRRNNMAAVIHYQLGMRELIRQMNLPQSDDISLAPSSPEQASGSRATFREIPQDELDELLRVFARYDIQACTFSKERAEPLLTHVSQVPRILPTNLTLSQVRNHLDNLLVSVYQLVKSDARMYRYWKRDVVPLEWQARRQEAIDVFDAWMEALENFFSTQSPRLSRTDIKSLLGLRLQIKTAVMMLKLCIDCGPETTYDAFQDDFEDMVTKVEQVTTALSLAETMPLADELTPFTMELGIIHPLFFTACKCRDWGIRRRAVAQLKRAGKEGVWEGPIMAVLARRIISLEEEGLSEGELVPEANRFHDIKKNVDYDSRQILFEGTRASDTTWENFSIHREVVSF
;
A
#
# COMPACT_ATOMS: atom_id res chain seq x y z
N MET A 1 38.98 -33.73 -16.16
CA MET A 1 38.71 -32.38 -15.60
C MET A 1 39.13 -31.27 -16.56
N ARG A 2 40.44 -31.10 -16.85
CA ARG A 2 41.03 -30.01 -17.69
C ARG A 2 40.15 -29.46 -18.83
N SER A 3 39.80 -30.27 -19.83
CA SER A 3 38.97 -29.84 -20.98
C SER A 3 37.59 -29.24 -20.61
N LYS A 4 36.96 -29.71 -19.52
CA LYS A 4 35.70 -29.12 -19.02
C LYS A 4 35.94 -27.73 -18.42
N VAL A 5 37.03 -27.56 -17.67
CA VAL A 5 37.39 -26.28 -17.05
C VAL A 5 37.82 -25.28 -18.11
N THR A 6 38.57 -25.68 -19.15
CA THR A 6 38.97 -24.79 -20.25
C THR A 6 37.77 -24.16 -20.97
N LYS A 7 36.73 -24.93 -21.30
CA LYS A 7 35.52 -24.38 -21.94
C LYS A 7 34.73 -23.41 -21.06
N ILE A 8 34.75 -23.62 -19.74
CA ILE A 8 34.12 -22.71 -18.77
C ILE A 8 34.99 -21.44 -18.64
N ALA A 9 36.32 -21.59 -18.57
CA ALA A 9 37.25 -20.47 -18.56
C ALA A 9 37.11 -19.59 -19.81
N GLU A 10 36.94 -20.17 -21.00
CA GLU A 10 36.63 -19.43 -22.24
C GLU A 10 35.33 -18.62 -22.14
N THR A 11 34.31 -19.15 -21.46
CA THR A 11 33.00 -18.48 -21.28
C THR A 11 33.05 -17.35 -20.25
N PHE A 12 33.90 -17.48 -19.22
CA PHE A 12 33.96 -16.55 -18.07
C PHE A 12 35.26 -15.72 -18.00
N ARG A 13 36.11 -15.77 -19.04
CA ARG A 13 37.42 -15.11 -19.09
C ARG A 13 37.37 -13.59 -18.82
N ASP A 14 36.26 -12.95 -19.17
CA ASP A 14 36.07 -11.50 -19.04
C ASP A 14 35.63 -11.11 -17.60
N GLN A 15 35.39 -12.10 -16.72
CA GLN A 15 34.92 -11.92 -15.33
C GLN A 15 35.88 -12.51 -14.29
N PHE A 16 36.57 -13.61 -14.61
CA PHE A 16 37.44 -14.33 -13.67
C PHE A 16 38.76 -14.78 -14.31
N VAL A 17 39.84 -14.76 -13.53
CA VAL A 17 41.16 -15.28 -13.92
C VAL A 17 41.24 -16.77 -13.57
N PHE A 18 41.55 -17.62 -14.55
CA PHE A 18 41.65 -19.07 -14.38
C PHE A 18 43.10 -19.55 -14.46
N GLY A 19 43.54 -20.31 -13.45
CA GLY A 19 44.79 -21.04 -13.45
C GLY A 19 44.57 -22.56 -13.48
N ILE A 20 45.47 -23.31 -14.12
CA ILE A 20 45.47 -24.78 -14.10
C ILE A 20 46.90 -25.26 -13.83
N SER A 21 47.08 -25.97 -12.72
CA SER A 21 48.32 -26.70 -12.41
C SER A 21 48.06 -28.21 -12.46
N ASN A 22 49.06 -28.97 -12.90
CA ASN A 22 49.06 -30.44 -12.82
C ASN A 22 50.01 -30.95 -11.71
N ASP A 23 50.64 -30.06 -10.92
CA ASP A 23 51.54 -30.47 -9.84
C ASP A 23 50.73 -30.92 -8.62
N LYS A 24 50.90 -32.20 -8.26
CA LYS A 24 50.25 -32.80 -7.09
C LYS A 24 50.78 -32.21 -5.77
N ARG A 25 52.05 -31.76 -5.74
CA ARG A 25 52.66 -31.15 -4.54
C ARG A 25 51.97 -29.85 -4.15
N LEU A 26 51.47 -29.10 -5.14
CA LEU A 26 50.72 -27.86 -4.90
C LEU A 26 49.36 -28.14 -4.22
N ALA A 27 48.68 -29.24 -4.58
CA ALA A 27 47.44 -29.65 -3.91
C ALA A 27 47.68 -30.12 -2.47
N GLU A 28 48.81 -30.80 -2.22
CA GLU A 28 49.26 -31.20 -0.89
C GLU A 28 49.62 -29.96 -0.02
N GLN A 29 50.30 -28.96 -0.59
CA GLN A 29 50.59 -27.67 0.08
C GLN A 29 49.32 -26.86 0.39
N GLU A 30 48.36 -26.82 -0.52
CA GLU A 30 47.08 -26.14 -0.30
C GLU A 30 46.13 -26.94 0.62
N ASN A 31 46.48 -28.18 0.98
CA ASN A 31 45.67 -29.08 1.80
C ASN A 31 44.30 -29.41 1.18
N VAL A 32 44.30 -29.82 -0.10
CA VAL A 32 43.11 -30.17 -0.89
C VAL A 32 43.27 -31.52 -1.62
N ALA A 33 42.14 -32.18 -1.91
CA ALA A 33 42.15 -33.45 -2.64
C ALA A 33 42.46 -33.24 -4.13
N PHE A 34 43.46 -33.95 -4.68
CA PHE A 34 43.77 -33.90 -6.10
C PHE A 34 42.91 -34.93 -6.88
N PRO A 35 42.08 -34.54 -7.88
CA PRO A 35 41.92 -33.20 -8.44
C PRO A 35 40.76 -32.39 -7.83
N SER A 36 41.02 -31.12 -7.48
CA SER A 36 40.04 -30.16 -6.97
C SER A 36 39.95 -28.91 -7.85
N ILE A 37 38.93 -28.08 -7.58
CA ILE A 37 38.85 -26.70 -8.06
C ILE A 37 38.75 -25.79 -6.83
N ILE A 38 39.57 -24.75 -6.79
CA ILE A 38 39.62 -23.75 -5.70
C ILE A 38 39.28 -22.40 -6.33
N ALA A 39 38.41 -21.63 -5.67
CA ALA A 39 38.20 -20.22 -5.96
C ALA A 39 38.91 -19.38 -4.89
N TYR A 40 39.81 -18.50 -5.32
CA TYR A 40 40.54 -17.58 -4.45
C TYR A 40 39.92 -16.18 -4.52
N ARG A 41 39.66 -15.56 -3.36
CA ARG A 41 39.17 -14.19 -3.23
C ARG A 41 40.32 -13.29 -2.80
N THR A 42 40.93 -12.59 -3.76
CA THR A 42 42.16 -11.81 -3.55
C THR A 42 41.97 -10.54 -2.72
N ASP A 43 40.74 -10.04 -2.60
CA ASP A 43 40.36 -8.86 -1.82
C ASP A 43 40.31 -9.12 -0.31
N VAL A 44 39.87 -10.31 0.10
CA VAL A 44 39.72 -10.72 1.52
C VAL A 44 40.70 -11.81 1.96
N GLY A 45 41.42 -12.45 1.03
CA GLY A 45 42.37 -13.53 1.32
C GLY A 45 41.71 -14.86 1.69
N ASP A 46 40.45 -15.06 1.29
CA ASP A 46 39.69 -16.30 1.56
C ASP A 46 39.72 -17.24 0.36
N ARG A 47 39.50 -18.53 0.61
CA ARG A 47 39.44 -19.58 -0.42
C ARG A 47 38.26 -20.52 -0.19
N GLU A 48 37.54 -20.82 -1.26
CA GLU A 48 36.46 -21.80 -1.27
C GLU A 48 36.88 -22.97 -2.18
N VAL A 49 36.62 -24.20 -1.74
CA VAL A 49 36.96 -25.43 -2.49
C VAL A 49 35.67 -26.06 -2.97
N LEU A 50 35.61 -26.43 -4.25
CA LEU A 50 34.43 -27.08 -4.82
C LEU A 50 34.17 -28.42 -4.14
N GLN A 51 32.99 -28.57 -3.54
CA GLN A 51 32.51 -29.81 -2.96
C GLN A 51 31.53 -30.51 -3.94
N GLY A 52 31.70 -31.82 -4.14
CA GLY A 52 30.79 -32.64 -4.96
C GLY A 52 31.24 -32.90 -6.41
N PRO A 53 30.34 -33.39 -7.27
CA PRO A 53 30.69 -33.94 -8.58
C PRO A 53 31.05 -32.88 -9.63
N VAL A 54 32.17 -33.09 -10.31
CA VAL A 54 32.78 -32.17 -11.29
C VAL A 54 32.03 -32.19 -12.65
N THR A 55 30.82 -31.66 -12.64
CA THR A 55 29.97 -31.44 -13.82
C THR A 55 29.98 -29.96 -14.24
N ARG A 56 29.58 -29.66 -15.48
CA ARG A 56 29.60 -28.29 -16.03
C ARG A 56 28.75 -27.32 -15.19
N SER A 57 27.49 -27.67 -14.98
CA SER A 57 26.53 -26.85 -14.21
C SER A 57 26.98 -26.62 -12.76
N VAL A 58 27.58 -27.63 -12.12
CA VAL A 58 28.11 -27.50 -10.74
C VAL A 58 29.29 -26.52 -10.68
N ILE A 59 30.21 -26.56 -11.65
CA ILE A 59 31.34 -25.62 -11.73
C ILE A 59 30.85 -24.20 -12.03
N GLU A 60 29.92 -24.03 -12.98
CA GLU A 60 29.36 -22.72 -13.34
C GLU A 60 28.62 -22.09 -12.15
N LYS A 61 27.80 -22.87 -11.42
CA LYS A 61 27.15 -22.41 -10.19
C LYS A 61 28.16 -22.04 -9.11
N PHE A 62 29.18 -22.88 -8.88
CA PHE A 62 30.23 -22.62 -7.88
C PHE A 62 31.01 -21.34 -8.17
N ILE A 63 31.39 -21.07 -9.42
CA ILE A 63 32.07 -19.82 -9.81
C ILE A 63 31.17 -18.60 -9.56
N LEU A 64 29.89 -18.68 -9.92
CA LEU A 64 28.92 -17.59 -9.72
C LEU A 64 28.57 -17.35 -8.24
N GLU A 65 28.70 -18.35 -7.37
CA GLU A 65 28.51 -18.21 -5.92
C GLU A 65 29.79 -17.73 -5.22
N ALA A 66 30.96 -18.25 -5.62
CA ALA A 66 32.26 -17.83 -5.11
C ALA A 66 32.64 -16.40 -5.55
N GLY A 67 32.16 -15.96 -6.71
CA GLY A 67 32.36 -14.60 -7.22
C GLY A 67 31.51 -13.52 -6.53
N LYS A 68 30.49 -13.88 -5.74
CA LYS A 68 29.66 -12.91 -5.02
C LYS A 68 30.34 -12.45 -3.73
N PRO A 69 30.60 -11.15 -3.52
CA PRO A 69 31.19 -10.67 -2.27
C PRO A 69 30.26 -10.94 -1.08
N LEU A 70 30.84 -11.42 0.02
CA LEU A 70 30.14 -11.62 1.31
C LEU A 70 29.74 -10.30 1.98
N ILE A 71 30.42 -9.21 1.61
CA ILE A 71 30.13 -7.84 2.03
C ILE A 71 30.16 -6.96 0.77
N ASP A 72 29.00 -6.67 0.18
CA ASP A 72 28.91 -5.92 -1.08
C ASP A 72 28.77 -4.40 -0.86
N GLU A 73 28.84 -3.57 -1.91
CA GLU A 73 28.37 -2.19 -1.85
C GLU A 73 26.85 -2.14 -2.05
N LEU A 74 26.13 -1.45 -1.15
CA LEU A 74 24.72 -1.16 -1.35
C LEU A 74 24.55 0.02 -2.31
N THR A 75 23.83 -0.22 -3.39
CA THR A 75 23.49 0.73 -4.44
C THR A 75 21.98 0.68 -4.70
N ARG A 76 21.41 1.75 -5.26
CA ARG A 76 19.99 1.76 -5.67
C ARG A 76 19.60 0.65 -6.66
N ARG A 77 20.57 0.00 -7.31
CA ARG A 77 20.35 -1.09 -8.27
C ARG A 77 20.25 -2.47 -7.61
N ASN A 78 20.91 -2.68 -6.47
CA ASN A 78 20.91 -3.96 -5.75
C ASN A 78 20.16 -3.91 -4.40
N GLU A 79 19.73 -2.75 -3.89
CA GLU A 79 19.05 -2.64 -2.59
C GLU A 79 17.77 -3.51 -2.51
N VAL A 80 16.99 -3.58 -3.59
CA VAL A 80 15.79 -4.42 -3.67
C VAL A 80 16.10 -5.90 -3.41
N ASN A 81 17.26 -6.39 -3.86
CA ASN A 81 17.67 -7.79 -3.69
C ASN A 81 18.05 -8.10 -2.23
N TYR A 82 18.61 -7.12 -1.51
CA TYR A 82 18.92 -7.26 -0.08
C TYR A 82 17.67 -7.08 0.79
N MET A 83 16.78 -6.14 0.44
CA MET A 83 15.54 -5.86 1.16
C MET A 83 14.45 -6.92 0.96
N SER A 84 14.44 -7.63 -0.16
CA SER A 84 13.56 -8.79 -0.40
C SER A 84 14.08 -10.10 0.20
N SER A 85 15.30 -10.10 0.76
CA SER A 85 15.85 -11.26 1.44
C SER A 85 15.23 -11.43 2.83
N HIS A 86 15.05 -12.67 3.27
CA HIS A 86 14.52 -12.98 4.61
C HIS A 86 15.61 -12.89 5.72
N LYS A 87 16.70 -12.17 5.46
CA LYS A 87 17.87 -12.04 6.34
C LYS A 87 17.96 -10.61 6.88
N LEU A 88 18.50 -10.46 8.08
CA LEU A 88 18.79 -9.13 8.63
C LEU A 88 19.83 -8.41 7.77
N LEU A 89 19.81 -7.07 7.73
CA LEU A 89 20.74 -6.28 6.91
C LEU A 89 21.58 -5.37 7.80
N ALA A 90 22.91 -5.58 7.78
CA ALA A 90 23.89 -4.83 8.54
C ALA A 90 24.60 -3.79 7.64
N TYR A 91 24.43 -2.52 7.97
CA TYR A 91 24.99 -1.40 7.22
C TYR A 91 26.35 -0.95 7.79
N ILE A 92 27.37 -0.92 6.94
CA ILE A 92 28.73 -0.48 7.27
C ILE A 92 29.00 0.82 6.51
N PHE A 93 29.00 1.95 7.19
CA PHE A 93 29.31 3.24 6.58
C PHE A 93 30.83 3.39 6.43
N VAL A 94 31.29 3.68 5.21
CA VAL A 94 32.70 3.82 4.84
C VAL A 94 32.92 5.18 4.19
N THR A 95 34.08 5.81 4.42
CA THR A 95 34.31 7.17 3.93
C THR A 95 35.14 7.23 2.66
N ASP A 96 35.91 6.18 2.34
CA ASP A 96 36.62 6.02 1.09
C ASP A 96 36.85 4.52 0.74
N GLU A 97 37.58 4.25 -0.34
CA GLU A 97 37.86 2.89 -0.80
C GLU A 97 38.83 2.13 0.12
N ALA A 98 39.74 2.83 0.80
CA ALA A 98 40.69 2.21 1.72
C ALA A 98 39.98 1.76 3.02
N ASP A 99 39.08 2.59 3.55
CA ASP A 99 38.12 2.20 4.57
C ASP A 99 37.33 0.96 4.13
N ARG A 100 36.76 0.97 2.91
CA ARG A 100 35.95 -0.14 2.40
C ARG A 100 36.73 -1.45 2.37
N ALA A 101 37.94 -1.44 1.82
CA ALA A 101 38.81 -2.61 1.81
C ALA A 101 39.18 -3.09 3.23
N LEU A 102 39.48 -2.15 4.14
CA LEU A 102 39.81 -2.45 5.54
C LEU A 102 38.64 -3.11 6.28
N PHE A 103 37.42 -2.56 6.16
CA PHE A 103 36.23 -3.11 6.81
C PHE A 103 35.77 -4.42 6.18
N ARG A 104 35.83 -4.56 4.84
CA ARG A 104 35.58 -5.85 4.17
C ARG A 104 36.50 -6.93 4.73
N ARG A 105 37.81 -6.68 4.83
CA ARG A 105 38.78 -7.63 5.41
C ARG A 105 38.54 -7.92 6.89
N LYS A 106 38.33 -6.90 7.73
CA LYS A 106 38.15 -7.07 9.19
C LYS A 106 36.85 -7.79 9.56
N LEU A 107 35.76 -7.51 8.84
CA LEU A 107 34.44 -8.07 9.13
C LEU A 107 34.16 -9.38 8.37
N HIS A 108 35.01 -9.78 7.43
CA HIS A 108 34.87 -11.02 6.68
C HIS A 108 34.62 -12.27 7.55
N PRO A 109 35.35 -12.50 8.67
CA PRO A 109 35.10 -13.67 9.52
C PRO A 109 33.70 -13.68 10.13
N VAL A 110 33.21 -12.50 10.53
CA VAL A 110 31.87 -12.32 11.12
C VAL A 110 30.78 -12.49 10.05
N ALA A 111 30.97 -11.90 8.87
CA ALA A 111 30.05 -12.07 7.74
C ALA A 111 29.97 -13.54 7.28
N LYS A 112 31.09 -14.28 7.34
CA LYS A 112 31.14 -15.73 7.06
C LYS A 112 30.41 -16.55 8.13
N GLN A 113 30.57 -16.21 9.42
CA GLN A 113 29.89 -16.87 10.54
C GLN A 113 28.36 -16.68 10.51
N TYR A 114 27.87 -15.50 10.14
CA TYR A 114 26.44 -15.15 10.16
C TYR A 114 25.78 -15.10 8.78
N LYS A 115 26.42 -15.66 7.74
CA LYS A 115 25.99 -15.64 6.33
C LYS A 115 24.51 -16.02 6.12
N ASP A 116 23.97 -16.91 6.94
CA ASP A 116 22.59 -17.40 6.82
C ASP A 116 21.53 -16.55 7.53
N TYR A 117 21.94 -15.66 8.43
CA TYR A 117 21.06 -14.81 9.23
C TYR A 117 21.19 -13.32 8.91
N VAL A 118 22.37 -12.86 8.47
CA VAL A 118 22.71 -11.45 8.27
C VAL A 118 23.43 -11.25 6.94
N ASN A 119 22.91 -10.37 6.11
CA ASN A 119 23.62 -9.78 4.98
C ASN A 119 24.40 -8.55 5.46
N PHE A 120 25.67 -8.45 5.09
CA PHE A 120 26.52 -7.29 5.39
C PHE A 120 26.72 -6.47 4.12
N VAL A 121 26.56 -5.14 4.21
CA VAL A 121 26.73 -4.24 3.07
C VAL A 121 27.47 -2.95 3.47
N THR A 122 28.26 -2.43 2.55
CA THR A 122 29.00 -1.16 2.70
C THR A 122 28.27 -0.02 1.99
N ILE A 123 28.19 1.15 2.65
CA ILE A 123 27.60 2.38 2.12
C ILE A 123 28.64 3.49 2.13
N ASP A 124 28.79 4.20 1.01
CA ASP A 124 29.58 5.42 0.91
C ASP A 124 28.91 6.58 1.68
N GLY A 125 29.52 6.98 2.80
CA GLY A 125 29.04 8.08 3.66
C GLY A 125 29.29 9.48 3.10
N LYS A 126 30.08 9.65 2.01
CA LYS A 126 30.38 10.95 1.38
C LYS A 126 29.48 11.27 0.17
N ARG A 127 28.53 10.40 -0.22
CA ARG A 127 27.54 10.69 -1.30
C ARG A 127 26.66 11.93 -1.04
N CYS A 128 26.46 12.29 0.23
CA CYS A 128 25.81 13.55 0.61
C CYS A 128 26.62 14.78 0.16
N THR A 129 27.91 14.83 0.55
CA THR A 129 28.78 15.99 0.31
C THR A 129 29.10 16.22 -1.16
N SER A 130 29.29 15.16 -1.96
CA SER A 130 29.52 15.29 -3.41
C SER A 130 28.29 15.81 -4.18
N THR A 131 27.10 15.82 -3.57
CA THR A 131 25.86 16.36 -4.14
C THR A 131 25.36 17.62 -3.43
N GLY A 132 26.18 18.25 -2.60
CA GLY A 132 25.85 19.48 -1.87
C GLY A 132 24.79 19.30 -0.76
N ARG A 133 24.46 18.06 -0.39
CA ARG A 133 23.46 17.75 0.65
C ARG A 133 24.13 17.62 2.02
N LYS A 134 23.48 18.17 3.05
CA LYS A 134 23.88 17.96 4.44
C LYS A 134 23.30 16.62 4.91
N CYS A 135 24.17 15.69 5.32
CA CYS A 135 23.77 14.43 5.96
C CYS A 135 23.65 14.67 7.48
N ASP A 136 22.48 14.42 8.07
CA ASP A 136 22.27 14.65 9.52
C ASP A 136 22.93 13.58 10.41
N GLY A 137 23.27 12.41 9.84
CA GLY A 137 23.98 11.34 10.53
C GLY A 137 23.14 10.52 11.52
N TYR A 138 23.78 9.57 12.18
CA TYR A 138 23.22 8.84 13.32
C TYR A 138 23.97 9.27 14.59
N GLU A 139 23.25 9.85 15.55
CA GLU A 139 23.84 10.26 16.82
C GLU A 139 24.16 9.04 17.71
N PHE A 140 25.44 8.82 17.98
CA PHE A 140 25.87 7.98 19.10
C PHE A 140 25.88 8.84 20.38
N PRO A 141 25.36 8.33 21.53
CA PRO A 141 25.35 9.10 22.76
C PRO A 141 26.76 9.49 23.20
N LYS A 142 27.00 10.79 23.40
CA LYS A 142 28.15 11.28 24.15
C LYS A 142 27.71 11.64 25.56
N GLU A 143 28.46 11.17 26.55
CA GLU A 143 28.20 11.46 27.96
C GLU A 143 28.37 12.96 28.24
N SER A 144 27.40 13.53 28.95
CA SER A 144 27.33 14.97 29.22
C SER A 144 28.11 15.34 30.48
N SER A 145 29.23 16.05 30.32
CA SER A 145 29.83 16.83 31.41
C SER A 145 29.17 18.22 31.49
N SER A 146 28.96 18.68 32.72
CA SER A 146 28.22 19.90 33.05
C SER A 146 29.09 21.16 33.10
N SER A 147 28.48 22.32 32.86
CA SER A 147 28.90 23.60 33.46
C SER A 147 27.80 24.66 33.33
N SER A 148 27.63 25.48 34.38
CA SER A 148 26.57 26.49 34.53
C SER A 148 27.04 27.92 34.20
N GLU A 149 26.05 28.83 34.13
CA GLU A 149 26.13 30.31 34.28
C GLU A 149 26.59 31.18 33.08
N SER A 150 26.14 32.46 32.92
CA SER A 150 25.19 33.25 33.72
C SER A 150 24.32 34.29 32.94
N THR A 151 23.65 35.13 33.75
CA THR A 151 22.73 36.28 33.57
C THR A 151 22.97 37.37 32.50
N ALA A 152 21.85 37.95 32.04
CA ALA A 152 21.68 39.39 31.73
C ALA A 152 20.21 39.83 31.96
N LEU A 153 19.97 41.14 32.19
CA LEU A 153 18.75 41.70 32.84
C LEU A 153 17.63 42.18 31.87
N SER A 154 16.40 42.21 32.38
CA SER A 154 15.17 42.68 31.68
C SER A 154 14.77 44.13 32.04
N PRO A 155 14.09 44.85 31.12
CA PRO A 155 13.18 45.96 31.42
C PRO A 155 11.69 45.61 31.09
N PRO A 156 10.70 46.46 31.40
CA PRO A 156 9.51 45.99 32.14
C PRO A 156 8.27 45.63 31.33
N GLN A 157 7.37 44.90 32.00
CA GLN A 157 6.11 44.37 31.47
C GLN A 157 5.08 45.47 31.15
N GLN A 158 4.51 45.42 29.94
CA GLN A 158 3.12 45.80 29.72
C GLN A 158 2.36 44.57 29.23
N SER A 159 1.53 43.99 30.09
CA SER A 159 0.65 42.88 29.76
C SER A 159 -0.54 43.37 28.93
N PRO A 160 -0.77 42.84 27.72
CA PRO A 160 -2.09 42.93 27.10
C PRO A 160 -3.07 42.19 28.02
N ARG A 161 -4.20 42.82 28.33
CA ARG A 161 -5.24 42.19 29.17
C ARG A 161 -5.66 40.86 28.52
N PRO A 162 -5.64 39.72 29.25
CA PRO A 162 -6.14 38.48 28.68
C PRO A 162 -7.64 38.60 28.44
N PHE A 163 -8.09 38.21 27.24
CA PHE A 163 -9.52 38.06 26.94
C PHE A 163 -10.09 36.95 27.84
N GLN A 164 -10.75 37.36 28.94
CA GLN A 164 -11.04 36.47 30.08
C GLN A 164 -12.17 35.44 29.86
N HIS A 165 -12.79 35.42 28.67
CA HIS A 165 -13.89 34.49 28.33
C HIS A 165 -13.74 33.85 26.95
N LEU A 166 -12.58 33.26 26.66
CA LEU A 166 -12.54 32.15 25.71
C LEU A 166 -12.99 30.88 26.43
N PHE A 167 -14.24 30.47 26.20
CA PHE A 167 -14.75 29.17 26.65
C PHE A 167 -13.90 28.05 26.02
N GLN A 168 -13.03 27.42 26.80
CA GLN A 168 -12.41 26.16 26.37
C GLN A 168 -13.48 25.06 26.36
N PRO A 169 -13.67 24.33 25.25
CA PRO A 169 -14.57 23.19 25.21
C PRO A 169 -14.22 22.16 26.30
N ASN A 170 -15.24 21.49 26.87
CA ASN A 170 -15.06 20.50 27.94
C ASN A 170 -14.14 19.31 27.56
N SER A 171 -13.88 19.11 26.27
CA SER A 171 -12.91 18.15 25.75
C SER A 171 -11.44 18.53 26.01
N ILE A 172 -11.15 19.81 26.26
CA ILE A 172 -9.79 20.33 26.58
C ILE A 172 -9.53 20.32 28.10
N SER A 173 -10.59 20.39 28.93
CA SER A 173 -10.51 20.45 30.40
C SER A 173 -10.49 19.10 31.10
N LYS A 174 -10.77 17.98 30.41
CA LYS A 174 -10.57 16.63 30.96
C LYS A 174 -9.08 16.35 31.27
N PRO A 175 -8.77 15.51 32.28
CA PRO A 175 -7.39 15.16 32.63
C PRO A 175 -6.72 14.29 31.56
N PHE A 176 -6.14 14.96 30.56
CA PHE A 176 -5.30 14.38 29.53
C PHE A 176 -3.82 14.55 29.90
N GLN A 177 -3.05 13.46 29.98
CA GLN A 177 -1.59 13.54 30.10
C GLN A 177 -1.01 14.00 28.74
N GLY A 178 -0.65 15.28 28.68
CA GLY A 178 -0.11 15.95 27.50
C GLY A 178 -0.21 17.47 27.61
N ASN A 179 0.58 18.17 26.80
CA ASN A 179 0.66 19.63 26.75
C ASN A 179 -0.56 20.26 26.03
N THR A 180 -0.69 21.59 26.08
CA THR A 180 -1.83 22.30 25.51
C THR A 180 -1.99 22.11 24.00
N GLN A 181 -0.89 21.97 23.24
CA GLN A 181 -0.94 21.74 21.79
C GLN A 181 -1.40 20.32 21.48
N GLU A 182 -0.90 19.32 22.21
CA GLU A 182 -1.34 17.93 22.07
C GLU A 182 -2.86 17.79 22.32
N ARG A 183 -3.39 18.49 23.33
CA ARG A 183 -4.85 18.56 23.58
C ARG A 183 -5.62 19.24 22.45
N ARG A 184 -5.10 20.36 21.91
CA ARG A 184 -5.68 21.06 20.75
C ARG A 184 -5.75 20.15 19.53
N ILE A 185 -4.67 19.42 19.25
CA ILE A 185 -4.57 18.51 18.10
C ILE A 185 -5.46 17.27 18.31
N PHE A 186 -5.52 16.68 19.51
CA PHE A 186 -6.43 15.57 19.81
C PHE A 186 -7.91 16.00 19.66
N HIS A 187 -8.25 17.21 20.09
CA HIS A 187 -9.58 17.80 19.85
C HIS A 187 -9.85 17.99 18.34
N ARG A 188 -8.92 18.58 17.59
CA ARG A 188 -9.03 18.73 16.13
C ARG A 188 -9.13 17.37 15.44
N PHE A 189 -8.44 16.34 15.94
CA PHE A 189 -8.55 14.98 15.42
C PHE A 189 -10.00 14.49 15.54
N GLN A 190 -10.62 14.61 16.71
CA GLN A 190 -12.02 14.22 16.92
C GLN A 190 -13.03 14.94 16.00
N TYR A 191 -12.86 16.25 15.75
CA TYR A 191 -13.88 17.05 15.04
C TYR A 191 -13.58 17.32 13.55
N CYS A 192 -12.33 17.19 13.11
CA CYS A 192 -11.92 17.48 11.74
C CYS A 192 -11.28 16.28 11.04
N THR A 193 -10.53 15.44 11.76
CA THR A 193 -9.84 14.28 11.16
C THR A 193 -10.75 13.07 11.11
N VAL A 194 -11.35 12.67 12.23
CA VAL A 194 -12.31 11.56 12.29
C VAL A 194 -13.36 11.64 11.16
N PRO A 195 -14.06 12.76 10.91
CA PRO A 195 -15.03 12.84 9.80
C PRO A 195 -14.46 12.66 8.39
N ALA A 196 -13.17 12.96 8.17
CA ALA A 196 -12.48 12.73 6.90
C ALA A 196 -11.97 11.29 6.74
N PHE A 197 -11.94 10.51 7.83
CA PHE A 197 -11.36 9.16 7.88
C PHE A 197 -12.36 8.03 8.17
N THR A 198 -13.47 8.30 8.88
CA THR A 198 -14.57 7.36 9.12
C THR A 198 -15.23 6.91 7.83
N GLY A 199 -15.49 7.89 6.97
CA GLY A 199 -16.58 7.81 6.03
C GLY A 199 -17.96 7.95 6.66
N GLY A 200 -18.98 7.66 5.87
CA GLY A 200 -20.38 7.71 6.29
C GLY A 200 -20.92 6.41 6.90
N SER A 201 -20.21 5.28 6.78
CA SER A 201 -20.63 3.95 7.26
C SER A 201 -20.11 3.62 8.67
N GLU A 202 -18.83 3.85 8.92
CA GLU A 202 -18.16 3.34 10.12
C GLU A 202 -18.08 4.38 11.24
N SER A 203 -18.99 4.29 12.21
CA SER A 203 -18.92 5.13 13.42
C SER A 203 -18.18 4.49 14.59
N GLY A 204 -18.20 3.15 14.74
CA GLY A 204 -17.67 2.44 15.91
C GLY A 204 -16.19 2.69 16.18
N PHE A 205 -15.32 2.26 15.26
CA PHE A 205 -13.86 2.35 15.39
C PHE A 205 -13.39 3.79 15.67
N TRP A 206 -13.66 4.74 14.77
CA TRP A 206 -13.11 6.09 14.87
C TRP A 206 -13.80 7.01 15.88
N THR A 207 -15.13 6.90 16.09
CA THR A 207 -15.84 7.83 16.99
C THR A 207 -15.88 7.34 18.44
N LYS A 208 -15.57 6.06 18.69
CA LYS A 208 -15.55 5.46 20.03
C LYS A 208 -14.21 4.80 20.35
N LEU A 209 -13.84 3.72 19.65
CA LEU A 209 -12.73 2.84 20.06
C LEU A 209 -11.38 3.57 20.03
N VAL A 210 -11.01 4.20 18.91
CA VAL A 210 -9.70 4.87 18.76
C VAL A 210 -9.56 6.07 19.70
N LEU A 211 -10.64 6.80 19.97
CA LEU A 211 -10.63 7.95 20.89
C LEU A 211 -10.49 7.49 22.35
N LYS A 212 -11.22 6.43 22.75
CA LYS A 212 -11.10 5.80 24.07
C LYS A 212 -9.67 5.31 24.30
N VAL A 213 -9.14 4.48 23.39
CA VAL A 213 -7.78 3.93 23.49
C VAL A 213 -6.74 5.04 23.39
N GLY A 214 -6.96 6.10 22.61
CA GLY A 214 -6.09 7.28 22.56
C GLY A 214 -6.02 8.08 23.86
N HIS A 215 -7.09 8.10 24.65
CA HIS A 215 -7.07 8.67 26.00
C HIS A 215 -6.29 7.76 26.97
N GLU A 216 -6.48 6.45 26.90
CA GLU A 216 -5.90 5.48 27.84
C GLU A 216 -4.40 5.20 27.55
N GLU A 217 -4.02 5.04 26.27
CA GLU A 217 -2.76 4.42 25.86
C GLU A 217 -1.83 5.36 25.05
N PRO A 218 -0.60 5.67 25.56
CA PRO A 218 0.31 6.63 24.94
C PRO A 218 0.72 6.33 23.48
N VAL A 219 0.81 5.05 23.10
CA VAL A 219 1.19 4.62 21.75
C VAL A 219 0.16 5.12 20.73
N VAL A 220 -1.12 4.83 20.99
CA VAL A 220 -2.25 5.24 20.13
C VAL A 220 -2.46 6.75 20.23
N ARG A 221 -2.26 7.36 21.40
CA ARG A 221 -2.28 8.82 21.58
C ARG A 221 -1.28 9.54 20.68
N ASN A 222 -0.03 9.09 20.65
CA ASN A 222 1.02 9.68 19.82
C ASN A 222 0.73 9.50 18.32
N ALA A 223 0.18 8.35 17.92
CA ALA A 223 -0.28 8.11 16.54
C ALA A 223 -1.46 9.04 16.14
N ILE A 224 -2.43 9.25 17.03
CA ILE A 224 -3.54 10.19 16.85
C ILE A 224 -3.03 11.63 16.68
N ILE A 225 -2.13 12.10 17.56
CA ILE A 225 -1.60 13.46 17.48
C ILE A 225 -0.75 13.62 16.22
N ALA A 226 0.05 12.62 15.83
CA ALA A 226 0.81 12.63 14.58
C ALA A 226 -0.11 12.77 13.36
N LEU A 227 -1.16 11.94 13.27
CA LEU A 227 -2.12 11.95 12.17
C LEU A 227 -2.96 13.24 12.15
N GLY A 228 -3.42 13.71 13.30
CA GLY A 228 -4.15 14.98 13.43
C GLY A 228 -3.31 16.20 13.06
N THR A 229 -2.01 16.20 13.41
CA THR A 229 -1.06 17.25 12.99
C THR A 229 -0.88 17.21 11.49
N LEU A 230 -0.60 16.04 10.91
CA LEU A 230 -0.41 15.88 9.46
C LEU A 230 -1.67 16.25 8.66
N HIS A 231 -2.87 16.00 9.19
CA HIS A 231 -4.11 16.37 8.54
C HIS A 231 -4.43 17.87 8.64
N GLU A 232 -4.16 18.52 9.78
CA GLU A 232 -4.20 19.99 9.90
C GLU A 232 -3.25 20.63 8.87
N ASP A 233 -2.01 20.15 8.85
CA ASP A 233 -0.93 20.56 7.97
C ASP A 233 -1.26 20.31 6.47
N TYR A 234 -1.98 19.24 6.14
CA TYR A 234 -2.56 19.01 4.81
C TYR A 234 -3.65 20.04 4.46
N GLN A 235 -4.58 20.31 5.39
CA GLN A 235 -5.70 21.23 5.19
C GLN A 235 -5.22 22.69 5.02
N ASP A 236 -4.31 23.15 5.86
CA ASP A 236 -3.74 24.51 5.81
C ASP A 236 -2.94 24.74 4.51
N ARG A 237 -2.37 23.67 3.94
CA ARG A 237 -1.74 23.68 2.61
C ARG A 237 -2.69 23.40 1.44
N CYS A 238 -3.99 23.28 1.63
CA CYS A 238 -4.92 22.90 0.56
C CYS A 238 -4.61 21.54 -0.11
N GLY A 239 -3.83 20.66 0.53
CA GLY A 239 -3.36 19.39 -0.03
C GLY A 239 -2.09 19.48 -0.89
N LYS A 240 -1.45 20.65 -1.01
CA LYS A 240 -0.18 20.83 -1.75
C LYS A 240 0.90 19.85 -1.27
N TYR A 241 1.69 19.36 -2.22
CA TYR A 241 2.87 18.54 -1.96
C TYR A 241 4.15 19.29 -2.32
N SER A 242 5.16 19.19 -1.46
CA SER A 242 6.49 19.77 -1.67
C SER A 242 7.54 18.85 -1.07
N PRO A 243 8.61 18.47 -1.79
CA PRO A 243 9.72 17.72 -1.22
C PRO A 243 10.42 18.47 -0.06
N LYS A 244 10.33 19.81 -0.04
CA LYS A 244 10.83 20.66 1.05
C LYS A 244 9.94 20.63 2.30
N LEU A 245 8.82 19.92 2.28
CA LEU A 245 7.93 19.78 3.43
C LEU A 245 8.63 19.13 4.64
N ILE A 246 9.65 18.31 4.38
CA ILE A 246 10.54 17.74 5.40
C ILE A 246 11.21 18.83 6.26
N ASP A 247 11.27 20.08 5.79
CA ASP A 247 11.85 21.22 6.54
C ASP A 247 10.86 21.95 7.45
N ASP A 248 9.55 21.74 7.30
CA ASP A 248 8.54 22.41 8.13
C ASP A 248 8.56 21.87 9.57
N GLN A 249 8.39 22.76 10.55
CA GLN A 249 8.33 22.41 11.96
C GLN A 249 7.08 21.58 12.30
N SER A 250 5.93 21.86 11.69
CA SER A 250 4.68 21.09 11.89
C SER A 250 4.87 19.64 11.43
N PHE A 251 5.42 19.46 10.23
CA PHE A 251 5.63 18.17 9.59
C PHE A 251 6.74 17.37 10.27
N ARG A 252 7.85 18.01 10.65
CA ARG A 252 8.90 17.39 11.48
C ARG A 252 8.36 16.94 12.84
N TYR A 253 7.46 17.69 13.45
CA TYR A 253 6.81 17.31 14.70
C TYR A 253 5.87 16.11 14.51
N ALA A 254 5.05 16.09 13.46
CA ALA A 254 4.20 14.96 13.10
C ALA A 254 5.01 13.67 12.86
N LEU A 255 6.09 13.75 12.06
CA LEU A 255 7.01 12.63 11.82
C LEU A 255 7.71 12.16 13.10
N ARG A 256 8.10 13.07 14.00
CA ARG A 256 8.69 12.73 15.30
C ARG A 256 7.71 11.93 16.15
N LEU A 257 6.45 12.37 16.26
CA LEU A 257 5.42 11.67 17.03
C LEU A 257 5.08 10.30 16.43
N TYR A 258 4.95 10.21 15.10
CA TYR A 258 4.80 8.94 14.38
C TYR A 258 5.96 7.98 14.70
N GLY A 259 7.20 8.46 14.63
CA GLY A 259 8.39 7.66 14.96
C GLY A 259 8.48 7.26 16.44
N VAL A 260 8.00 8.09 17.38
CA VAL A 260 7.86 7.71 18.80
C VAL A 260 6.83 6.59 18.96
N ALA A 261 5.62 6.77 18.41
CA ALA A 261 4.54 5.78 18.47
C ALA A 261 4.99 4.42 17.91
N LEU A 262 5.65 4.41 16.75
CA LEU A 262 6.15 3.19 16.11
C LEU A 262 7.23 2.49 16.96
N ARG A 263 8.17 3.24 17.54
CA ARG A 263 9.20 2.67 18.44
C ARG A 263 8.60 2.07 19.70
N ASP A 264 7.64 2.76 20.33
CA ASP A 264 7.04 2.30 21.57
C ASP A 264 6.06 1.14 21.36
N LEU A 265 5.39 1.08 20.20
CA LEU A 265 4.64 -0.10 19.78
C LEU A 265 5.57 -1.31 19.61
N ASN A 266 6.69 -1.16 18.89
CA ASN A 266 7.65 -2.24 18.66
C ASN A 266 8.24 -2.77 19.98
N LYS A 267 8.48 -1.90 20.98
CA LYS A 267 8.86 -2.34 22.33
C LYS A 267 7.79 -3.21 22.99
N ARG A 268 6.51 -2.83 22.90
CA ARG A 268 5.39 -3.61 23.46
C ARG A 268 5.17 -4.94 22.75
N LEU A 269 5.41 -5.00 21.44
CA LEU A 269 5.30 -6.23 20.65
C LEU A 269 6.31 -7.32 21.06
N ASN A 270 7.42 -6.97 21.72
CA ASN A 270 8.32 -7.96 22.33
C ASN A 270 7.68 -8.74 23.49
N THR A 271 6.58 -8.25 24.07
CA THR A 271 5.81 -8.92 25.13
C THR A 271 4.46 -9.36 24.56
N PRO A 272 4.30 -10.62 24.12
CA PRO A 272 3.06 -11.07 23.49
C PRO A 272 1.90 -11.06 24.49
N SER A 273 0.86 -10.29 24.18
CA SER A 273 -0.42 -10.25 24.92
C SER A 273 -1.55 -9.83 23.98
N SER A 274 -2.80 -10.21 24.28
CA SER A 274 -3.95 -9.77 23.48
C SER A 274 -4.11 -8.23 23.50
N THR A 275 -3.81 -7.58 24.63
CA THR A 275 -3.78 -6.11 24.73
C THR A 275 -2.76 -5.48 23.77
N ASN A 276 -1.51 -5.97 23.76
CA ASN A 276 -0.49 -5.44 22.85
C ASN A 276 -0.81 -5.71 21.38
N ALA A 277 -1.45 -6.85 21.08
CA ALA A 277 -1.98 -7.13 19.74
C ALA A 277 -3.09 -6.15 19.32
N LYS A 278 -4.10 -5.91 20.18
CA LYS A 278 -5.14 -4.90 19.94
C LYS A 278 -4.52 -3.51 19.67
N LEU A 279 -3.51 -3.11 20.45
CA LEU A 279 -2.79 -1.85 20.24
C LEU A 279 -2.06 -1.82 18.89
N ALA A 280 -1.46 -2.93 18.47
CA ALA A 280 -0.80 -3.03 17.16
C ALA A 280 -1.81 -2.93 16.00
N ILE A 281 -2.96 -3.60 16.11
CA ILE A 281 -4.03 -3.53 15.12
C ILE A 281 -4.55 -2.09 14.98
N ILE A 282 -4.92 -1.43 16.08
CA ILE A 282 -5.38 -0.03 16.09
C ILE A 282 -4.31 0.92 15.54
N SER A 283 -3.05 0.76 15.97
CA SER A 283 -1.95 1.62 15.54
C SER A 283 -1.64 1.43 14.05
N SER A 284 -1.75 0.21 13.51
CA SER A 284 -1.50 -0.07 12.10
C SER A 284 -2.49 0.63 11.16
N ILE A 285 -3.77 0.75 11.57
CA ILE A 285 -4.77 1.57 10.88
C ILE A 285 -4.32 3.04 10.86
N LEU A 286 -3.95 3.60 12.01
CA LEU A 286 -3.50 4.99 12.12
C LEU A 286 -2.22 5.27 11.33
N PHE A 287 -1.28 4.32 11.29
CA PHE A 287 -0.05 4.43 10.51
C PHE A 287 -0.30 4.30 9.00
N ALA A 288 -1.20 3.39 8.57
CA ALA A 288 -1.64 3.34 7.18
C ALA A 288 -2.28 4.67 6.74
N CYS A 289 -3.15 5.25 7.58
CA CYS A 289 -3.75 6.57 7.37
C CYS A 289 -2.70 7.70 7.24
N PHE A 290 -1.68 7.67 8.10
CA PHE A 290 -0.58 8.63 8.09
C PHE A 290 0.23 8.55 6.79
N GLU A 291 0.60 7.34 6.35
CA GLU A 291 1.35 7.14 5.12
C GLU A 291 0.50 7.47 3.87
N VAL A 292 -0.83 7.24 3.87
CA VAL A 292 -1.73 7.69 2.78
C VAL A 292 -1.76 9.22 2.64
N LEU A 293 -1.91 9.97 3.74
CA LEU A 293 -1.83 11.44 3.68
C LEU A 293 -0.45 11.93 3.24
N ARG A 294 0.60 11.24 3.68
CA ARG A 294 1.98 11.50 3.24
C ARG A 294 2.24 11.08 1.78
N ARG A 295 1.27 10.44 1.12
CA ARG A 295 1.35 9.93 -0.26
C ARG A 295 2.36 8.77 -0.45
N ASN A 296 2.68 8.07 0.63
CA ASN A 296 3.55 6.89 0.67
C ASN A 296 2.71 5.60 0.64
N ASN A 297 2.04 5.35 -0.49
CA ASN A 297 1.06 4.27 -0.63
C ASN A 297 1.66 2.87 -0.34
N MET A 298 2.95 2.65 -0.61
CA MET A 298 3.61 1.38 -0.31
C MET A 298 3.74 1.10 1.19
N ALA A 299 4.15 2.08 2.00
CA ALA A 299 4.19 1.92 3.45
C ALA A 299 2.79 1.77 4.06
N ALA A 300 1.78 2.45 3.48
CA ALA A 300 0.39 2.26 3.88
C ALA A 300 -0.08 0.81 3.70
N VAL A 301 0.22 0.19 2.55
CA VAL A 301 -0.10 -1.23 2.29
C VAL A 301 0.63 -2.16 3.26
N ILE A 302 1.90 -1.89 3.60
CA ILE A 302 2.65 -2.69 4.58
C ILE A 302 1.99 -2.65 5.97
N HIS A 303 1.65 -1.46 6.48
CA HIS A 303 0.95 -1.32 7.77
C HIS A 303 -0.41 -2.03 7.75
N TYR A 304 -1.17 -1.83 6.67
CA TYR A 304 -2.44 -2.52 6.44
C TYR A 304 -2.29 -4.05 6.51
N GLN A 305 -1.34 -4.65 5.77
CA GLN A 305 -1.15 -6.11 5.71
C GLN A 305 -0.68 -6.68 7.05
N LEU A 306 0.24 -6.01 7.74
CA LEU A 306 0.73 -6.45 9.05
C LEU A 306 -0.40 -6.40 10.10
N GLY A 307 -1.21 -5.34 10.09
CA GLY A 307 -2.37 -5.18 10.95
C GLY A 307 -3.45 -6.24 10.70
N MET A 308 -3.81 -6.45 9.43
CA MET A 308 -4.80 -7.44 9.01
C MET A 308 -4.38 -8.86 9.42
N ARG A 309 -3.10 -9.21 9.22
CA ARG A 309 -2.57 -10.52 9.62
C ARG A 309 -2.63 -10.73 11.14
N GLU A 310 -2.29 -9.71 11.94
CA GLU A 310 -2.39 -9.82 13.41
C GLU A 310 -3.86 -9.88 13.87
N LEU A 311 -4.77 -9.17 13.21
CA LEU A 311 -6.21 -9.25 13.47
C LEU A 311 -6.75 -10.66 13.21
N ILE A 312 -6.49 -11.24 12.03
CA ILE A 312 -6.88 -12.61 11.69
C ILE A 312 -6.28 -13.60 12.72
N ARG A 313 -5.02 -13.38 13.13
CA ARG A 313 -4.39 -14.20 14.17
C ARG A 313 -5.12 -14.11 15.52
N GLN A 314 -5.55 -12.92 15.96
CA GLN A 314 -6.34 -12.75 17.18
C GLN A 314 -7.72 -13.42 17.07
N MET A 315 -8.40 -13.30 15.94
CA MET A 315 -9.72 -13.92 15.71
C MET A 315 -9.66 -15.45 15.71
N ASN A 316 -8.51 -16.03 15.34
CA ASN A 316 -8.27 -17.48 15.31
C ASN A 316 -7.69 -18.05 16.62
N LEU A 317 -7.49 -17.24 17.68
CA LEU A 317 -7.09 -17.76 18.99
C LEU A 317 -8.27 -18.49 19.65
N PRO A 318 -8.06 -19.64 20.31
CA PRO A 318 -9.11 -20.27 21.10
C PRO A 318 -9.65 -19.31 22.15
N GLN A 319 -10.97 -19.13 22.21
CA GLN A 319 -11.60 -18.48 23.35
C GLN A 319 -11.36 -19.34 24.60
N SER A 320 -11.11 -18.69 25.73
CA SER A 320 -10.37 -19.23 26.88
C SER A 320 -11.09 -20.30 27.72
N ASP A 321 -12.17 -20.89 27.21
CA ASP A 321 -13.13 -21.63 28.02
C ASP A 321 -13.14 -23.15 27.77
N ASP A 322 -12.56 -23.64 26.65
CA ASP A 322 -12.44 -25.08 26.36
C ASP A 322 -10.99 -25.57 26.46
N ILE A 323 -10.65 -26.15 27.62
CA ILE A 323 -9.37 -26.84 27.85
C ILE A 323 -9.42 -28.22 27.17
N SER A 324 -9.19 -28.24 25.86
CA SER A 324 -8.78 -29.46 25.15
C SER A 324 -7.29 -29.40 24.84
N LEU A 325 -6.50 -30.15 25.62
CA LEU A 325 -5.04 -30.29 25.46
C LEU A 325 -4.70 -31.20 24.27
N ALA A 326 -5.03 -30.75 23.06
CA ALA A 326 -4.51 -31.31 21.82
C ALA A 326 -3.48 -30.31 21.23
N PRO A 327 -2.22 -30.71 20.98
CA PRO A 327 -1.27 -29.85 20.30
C PRO A 327 -1.67 -29.72 18.83
N SER A 328 -2.40 -28.66 18.49
CA SER A 328 -2.74 -28.32 17.12
C SER A 328 -1.45 -28.04 16.33
N SER A 329 -1.27 -28.79 15.24
CA SER A 329 -0.07 -28.70 14.42
C SER A 329 0.02 -27.35 13.68
N PRO A 330 1.22 -26.80 13.44
CA PRO A 330 1.38 -25.47 12.83
C PRO A 330 0.72 -25.32 11.45
N GLU A 331 0.48 -26.43 10.76
CA GLU A 331 -0.12 -26.47 9.41
C GLU A 331 -1.63 -26.20 9.42
N GLN A 332 -2.35 -26.52 10.51
CA GLN A 332 -3.80 -26.28 10.59
C GLN A 332 -4.16 -24.80 10.76
N ALA A 333 -3.29 -24.00 11.39
CA ALA A 333 -3.50 -22.57 11.57
C ALA A 333 -3.47 -21.77 10.24
N SER A 334 -2.85 -22.33 9.19
CA SER A 334 -2.71 -21.66 7.89
C SER A 334 -3.98 -21.68 7.02
N GLY A 335 -5.05 -22.34 7.46
CA GLY A 335 -6.30 -22.49 6.71
C GLY A 335 -7.51 -21.71 7.24
N SER A 336 -7.46 -21.16 8.46
CA SER A 336 -8.63 -20.49 9.08
C SER A 336 -8.81 -19.07 8.57
N ARG A 337 -9.71 -18.91 7.60
CA ARG A 337 -10.11 -17.62 7.01
C ARG A 337 -11.07 -16.90 7.96
N ALA A 338 -10.81 -15.61 8.22
CA ALA A 338 -11.69 -14.81 9.08
C ALA A 338 -13.07 -14.59 8.43
N THR A 339 -14.13 -14.69 9.24
CA THR A 339 -15.52 -14.51 8.79
C THR A 339 -15.93 -13.05 8.86
N PHE A 340 -16.22 -12.46 7.71
CA PHE A 340 -16.80 -11.13 7.60
C PHE A 340 -18.31 -11.22 7.79
N ARG A 341 -18.79 -10.87 9.01
CA ARG A 341 -20.21 -10.90 9.39
C ARG A 341 -20.94 -9.67 8.87
N GLU A 342 -22.21 -9.80 8.47
CA GLU A 342 -23.03 -8.68 7.96
C GLU A 342 -23.27 -7.58 9.02
N ILE A 343 -23.36 -7.97 10.30
CA ILE A 343 -23.46 -7.10 11.48
C ILE A 343 -22.28 -7.44 12.40
N PRO A 344 -21.51 -6.46 12.90
CA PRO A 344 -20.40 -6.74 13.82
C PRO A 344 -20.94 -7.15 15.20
N GLN A 345 -20.35 -8.18 15.80
CA GLN A 345 -20.73 -8.69 17.13
C GLN A 345 -19.78 -8.20 18.23
N ASP A 346 -18.53 -7.90 17.89
CA ASP A 346 -17.47 -7.50 18.83
C ASP A 346 -16.51 -6.44 18.24
N GLU A 347 -15.53 -6.02 19.05
CA GLU A 347 -14.50 -5.05 18.64
C GLU A 347 -13.60 -5.54 17.48
N LEU A 348 -13.41 -6.85 17.33
CA LEU A 348 -12.58 -7.42 16.27
C LEU A 348 -13.33 -7.40 14.92
N ASP A 349 -14.64 -7.64 14.93
CA ASP A 349 -15.50 -7.44 13.75
C ASP A 349 -15.55 -5.96 13.31
N GLU A 350 -15.59 -5.01 14.26
CA GLU A 350 -15.49 -3.58 13.93
C GLU A 350 -14.15 -3.26 13.27
N LEU A 351 -13.03 -3.78 13.82
CA LEU A 351 -11.71 -3.60 13.22
C LEU A 351 -11.61 -4.25 11.83
N LEU A 352 -12.18 -5.45 11.66
CA LEU A 352 -12.15 -6.18 10.38
C LEU A 352 -12.81 -5.40 9.25
N ARG A 353 -13.84 -4.60 9.55
CA ARG A 353 -14.50 -3.70 8.58
C ARG A 353 -13.59 -2.57 8.11
N VAL A 354 -12.76 -2.01 8.99
CA VAL A 354 -11.76 -1.01 8.60
C VAL A 354 -10.81 -1.62 7.57
N PHE A 355 -10.23 -2.79 7.90
CA PHE A 355 -9.29 -3.48 7.02
C PHE A 355 -9.94 -3.94 5.72
N ALA A 356 -11.16 -4.47 5.74
CA ALA A 356 -11.85 -4.90 4.52
C ALA A 356 -12.06 -3.73 3.54
N ARG A 357 -12.42 -2.53 4.04
CA ARG A 357 -12.55 -1.33 3.20
C ARG A 357 -11.20 -0.84 2.66
N TYR A 358 -10.12 -0.95 3.44
CA TYR A 358 -8.76 -0.60 2.99
C TYR A 358 -8.19 -1.63 2.00
N ASP A 359 -8.59 -2.91 2.11
CA ASP A 359 -8.23 -3.93 1.12
C ASP A 359 -8.84 -3.66 -0.24
N ILE A 360 -10.11 -3.21 -0.30
CA ILE A 360 -10.75 -2.81 -1.56
C ILE A 360 -10.01 -1.59 -2.17
N GLN A 361 -9.56 -0.64 -1.35
CA GLN A 361 -8.72 0.48 -1.83
C GLN A 361 -7.41 -0.03 -2.44
N ALA A 362 -6.72 -0.92 -1.74
CA ALA A 362 -5.51 -1.53 -2.27
C ALA A 362 -5.80 -2.30 -3.58
N CYS A 363 -6.86 -3.11 -3.62
CA CYS A 363 -7.26 -3.95 -4.75
C CYS A 363 -7.70 -3.18 -6.00
N THR A 364 -8.35 -2.02 -5.82
CA THR A 364 -8.70 -1.12 -6.92
C THR A 364 -7.47 -0.36 -7.40
N PHE A 365 -6.57 0.05 -6.50
CA PHE A 365 -5.40 0.84 -6.86
C PHE A 365 -4.27 0.02 -7.49
N SER A 366 -3.77 -1.06 -6.87
CA SER A 366 -2.62 -1.84 -7.41
C SER A 366 -2.47 -3.28 -6.91
N LYS A 367 -3.17 -3.67 -5.83
CA LYS A 367 -3.09 -5.02 -5.26
C LYS A 367 -3.83 -6.01 -6.18
N GLU A 368 -3.19 -7.12 -6.51
CA GLU A 368 -3.74 -8.08 -7.48
C GLU A 368 -4.86 -8.97 -6.91
N ARG A 369 -4.78 -9.30 -5.60
CA ARG A 369 -5.67 -10.22 -4.89
C ARG A 369 -6.18 -9.60 -3.58
N ALA A 370 -7.44 -9.85 -3.24
CA ALA A 370 -8.00 -9.51 -1.93
C ALA A 370 -7.43 -10.45 -0.84
N GLU A 371 -7.39 -9.99 0.42
CA GLU A 371 -7.11 -10.89 1.55
C GLU A 371 -8.27 -11.89 1.70
N PRO A 372 -8.02 -13.22 1.72
CA PRO A 372 -9.10 -14.21 1.67
C PRO A 372 -10.02 -14.24 2.90
N LEU A 373 -11.20 -13.62 2.79
CA LEU A 373 -12.24 -13.65 3.84
C LEU A 373 -13.31 -14.71 3.54
N LEU A 374 -14.04 -15.12 4.57
CA LEU A 374 -15.31 -15.84 4.44
C LEU A 374 -16.45 -14.82 4.49
N THR A 375 -17.18 -14.67 3.38
CA THR A 375 -18.35 -13.78 3.26
C THR A 375 -19.60 -14.62 3.05
N HIS A 376 -20.54 -14.59 3.98
CA HIS A 376 -21.85 -15.24 3.83
C HIS A 376 -22.84 -14.30 3.15
N VAL A 377 -22.81 -14.25 1.81
CA VAL A 377 -23.70 -13.43 0.97
C VAL A 377 -25.05 -14.14 0.73
N SER A 378 -25.55 -14.86 1.73
CA SER A 378 -26.50 -15.97 1.52
C SER A 378 -27.98 -15.59 1.70
N GLN A 379 -28.30 -14.37 2.14
CA GLN A 379 -29.70 -13.96 2.39
C GLN A 379 -29.98 -12.55 1.89
N VAL A 380 -30.65 -12.47 0.74
CA VAL A 380 -31.35 -11.28 0.28
C VAL A 380 -32.46 -10.94 1.29
N PRO A 381 -32.51 -9.72 1.85
CA PRO A 381 -33.74 -9.21 2.44
C PRO A 381 -34.74 -9.09 1.29
N ARG A 382 -35.68 -10.06 1.16
CA ARG A 382 -36.61 -10.17 0.02
C ARG A 382 -37.45 -8.91 -0.23
N ILE A 383 -37.48 -8.00 0.74
CA ILE A 383 -37.89 -6.60 0.61
C ILE A 383 -36.86 -5.78 1.42
N LEU A 384 -36.19 -4.79 0.82
CA LEU A 384 -35.49 -3.78 1.63
C LEU A 384 -36.55 -2.99 2.41
N PRO A 385 -36.43 -2.85 3.75
CA PRO A 385 -37.38 -2.05 4.51
C PRO A 385 -37.47 -0.63 3.95
N THR A 386 -38.67 -0.16 3.62
CA THR A 386 -38.93 1.22 3.15
C THR A 386 -38.48 2.30 4.15
N ASN A 387 -38.18 1.89 5.39
CA ASN A 387 -37.71 2.72 6.50
C ASN A 387 -36.21 2.53 6.84
N LEU A 388 -35.37 2.02 5.91
CA LEU A 388 -33.92 1.95 6.15
C LEU A 388 -33.32 3.35 6.39
N THR A 389 -32.50 3.47 7.44
CA THR A 389 -31.70 4.67 7.70
C THR A 389 -30.47 4.73 6.77
N LEU A 390 -29.94 5.92 6.53
CA LEU A 390 -28.75 6.11 5.68
C LEU A 390 -27.53 5.32 6.17
N SER A 391 -27.38 5.16 7.49
CA SER A 391 -26.31 4.35 8.08
C SER A 391 -26.47 2.86 7.75
N GLN A 392 -27.70 2.32 7.83
CA GLN A 392 -27.97 0.94 7.44
C GLN A 392 -27.72 0.73 5.94
N VAL A 393 -28.20 1.63 5.07
CA VAL A 393 -27.95 1.56 3.62
C VAL A 393 -26.45 1.54 3.34
N ARG A 394 -25.65 2.43 3.94
CA ARG A 394 -24.20 2.42 3.79
C ARG A 394 -23.54 1.13 4.28
N ASN A 395 -23.97 0.58 5.41
CA ASN A 395 -23.43 -0.70 5.92
C ASN A 395 -23.71 -1.85 4.95
N HIS A 396 -24.91 -1.93 4.37
CA HIS A 396 -25.21 -2.93 3.35
C HIS A 396 -24.37 -2.70 2.08
N LEU A 397 -24.25 -1.46 1.59
CA LEU A 397 -23.41 -1.11 0.44
C LEU A 397 -21.95 -1.55 0.64
N ASP A 398 -21.36 -1.30 1.81
CA ASP A 398 -19.99 -1.73 2.15
C ASP A 398 -19.88 -3.26 2.21
N ASN A 399 -20.84 -3.95 2.84
CA ASN A 399 -20.86 -5.42 2.92
C ASN A 399 -20.92 -6.05 1.51
N LEU A 400 -21.75 -5.49 0.61
CA LEU A 400 -21.84 -5.90 -0.79
C LEU A 400 -20.50 -5.67 -1.50
N LEU A 401 -19.88 -4.50 -1.33
CA LEU A 401 -18.62 -4.17 -1.98
C LEU A 401 -17.50 -5.13 -1.57
N VAL A 402 -17.36 -5.43 -0.27
CA VAL A 402 -16.43 -6.47 0.23
C VAL A 402 -16.70 -7.79 -0.48
N SER A 403 -17.96 -8.20 -0.53
CA SER A 403 -18.37 -9.48 -1.12
C SER A 403 -18.08 -9.58 -2.62
N VAL A 404 -18.34 -8.54 -3.43
CA VAL A 404 -17.98 -8.55 -4.86
C VAL A 404 -16.46 -8.67 -5.02
N TYR A 405 -15.68 -7.86 -4.30
CA TYR A 405 -14.22 -7.83 -4.47
C TYR A 405 -13.55 -9.12 -3.98
N GLN A 406 -14.10 -9.79 -2.95
CA GLN A 406 -13.66 -11.14 -2.54
C GLN A 406 -13.83 -12.19 -3.66
N LEU A 407 -14.76 -12.00 -4.60
CA LEU A 407 -14.93 -12.86 -5.76
C LEU A 407 -14.10 -12.36 -6.96
N VAL A 408 -14.23 -11.09 -7.36
CA VAL A 408 -13.55 -10.48 -8.51
C VAL A 408 -12.02 -10.47 -8.39
N LYS A 409 -11.48 -10.35 -7.17
CA LYS A 409 -10.03 -10.38 -6.88
C LYS A 409 -9.57 -11.70 -6.27
N SER A 410 -10.33 -12.77 -6.50
CA SER A 410 -9.91 -14.15 -6.24
C SER A 410 -9.33 -14.81 -7.50
N ASP A 411 -9.06 -16.11 -7.38
CA ASP A 411 -8.74 -17.01 -8.49
C ASP A 411 -9.76 -16.95 -9.65
N ALA A 412 -11.00 -16.51 -9.42
CA ALA A 412 -11.99 -16.28 -10.49
C ALA A 412 -11.47 -15.38 -11.62
N ARG A 413 -10.57 -14.42 -11.33
CA ARG A 413 -9.94 -13.54 -12.32
C ARG A 413 -9.25 -14.32 -13.45
N MET A 414 -8.70 -15.51 -13.18
CA MET A 414 -7.99 -16.30 -14.20
C MET A 414 -8.93 -16.76 -15.32
N TYR A 415 -10.20 -17.01 -14.99
CA TYR A 415 -11.18 -17.56 -15.90
C TYR A 415 -11.76 -16.55 -16.90
N ARG A 416 -11.39 -15.26 -16.83
CA ARG A 416 -11.80 -14.24 -17.82
C ARG A 416 -11.41 -14.65 -19.25
N TYR A 417 -10.26 -15.27 -19.41
CA TYR A 417 -9.70 -15.71 -20.69
C TYR A 417 -9.91 -17.20 -20.98
N TRP A 418 -10.53 -17.93 -20.06
CA TRP A 418 -10.78 -19.36 -20.21
C TRP A 418 -12.20 -19.58 -20.72
N LYS A 419 -12.35 -20.49 -21.68
CA LYS A 419 -13.66 -20.89 -22.18
C LYS A 419 -14.52 -21.46 -21.06
N ARG A 420 -15.81 -21.16 -21.05
CA ARG A 420 -16.74 -21.54 -19.97
C ARG A 420 -16.81 -23.05 -19.72
N ASP A 421 -16.58 -23.89 -20.71
CA ASP A 421 -16.60 -25.35 -20.59
C ASP A 421 -15.47 -25.93 -19.73
N VAL A 422 -14.31 -25.25 -19.67
CA VAL A 422 -13.17 -25.67 -18.82
C VAL A 422 -13.19 -25.03 -17.42
N VAL A 423 -14.10 -24.09 -17.15
CA VAL A 423 -14.20 -23.40 -15.87
C VAL A 423 -15.01 -24.24 -14.87
N PRO A 424 -14.50 -24.56 -13.67
CA PRO A 424 -15.22 -25.41 -12.72
C PRO A 424 -16.62 -24.89 -12.39
N LEU A 425 -17.60 -25.80 -12.36
CA LEU A 425 -19.02 -25.48 -12.16
C LEU A 425 -19.28 -24.67 -10.87
N GLU A 426 -18.47 -24.88 -9.81
CA GLU A 426 -18.56 -24.10 -8.57
C GLU A 426 -18.35 -22.59 -8.83
N TRP A 427 -17.34 -22.21 -9.61
CA TRP A 427 -17.08 -20.81 -9.93
C TRP A 427 -18.16 -20.20 -10.83
N GLN A 428 -18.73 -21.00 -11.75
CA GLN A 428 -19.87 -20.55 -12.57
C GLN A 428 -21.12 -20.32 -11.71
N ALA A 429 -21.44 -21.26 -10.81
CA ALA A 429 -22.58 -21.16 -9.90
C ALA A 429 -22.42 -19.98 -8.93
N ARG A 430 -21.26 -19.84 -8.28
CA ARG A 430 -20.96 -18.73 -7.37
C ARG A 430 -20.96 -17.37 -8.06
N ARG A 431 -20.51 -17.28 -9.31
CA ARG A 431 -20.66 -16.06 -10.12
C ARG A 431 -22.13 -15.75 -10.38
N GLN A 432 -22.95 -16.73 -10.75
CA GLN A 432 -24.36 -16.51 -11.06
C GLN A 432 -25.15 -16.12 -9.81
N GLU A 433 -25.02 -16.86 -8.72
CA GLU A 433 -25.63 -16.55 -7.42
C GLU A 433 -25.27 -15.12 -6.97
N ALA A 434 -23.99 -14.75 -7.09
CA ALA A 434 -23.53 -13.40 -6.80
C ALA A 434 -24.21 -12.35 -7.70
N ILE A 435 -24.24 -12.56 -9.03
CA ILE A 435 -24.92 -11.65 -9.97
C ILE A 435 -26.40 -11.47 -9.61
N ASP A 436 -27.12 -12.56 -9.38
CA ASP A 436 -28.55 -12.55 -9.06
C ASP A 436 -28.83 -11.76 -7.77
N VAL A 437 -27.97 -11.94 -6.75
CA VAL A 437 -28.04 -11.17 -5.49
C VAL A 437 -27.71 -9.69 -5.72
N PHE A 438 -26.65 -9.36 -6.46
CA PHE A 438 -26.25 -7.97 -6.66
C PHE A 438 -27.21 -7.18 -7.55
N ASP A 439 -27.81 -7.80 -8.57
CA ASP A 439 -28.82 -7.14 -9.40
C ASP A 439 -30.10 -6.83 -8.60
N ALA A 440 -30.55 -7.76 -7.73
CA ALA A 440 -31.66 -7.52 -6.81
C ALA A 440 -31.37 -6.40 -5.79
N TRP A 441 -30.15 -6.34 -5.25
CA TRP A 441 -29.71 -5.24 -4.39
C TRP A 441 -29.66 -3.90 -5.13
N MET A 442 -29.17 -3.88 -6.38
CA MET A 442 -29.13 -2.66 -7.20
C MET A 442 -30.54 -2.11 -7.47
N GLU A 443 -31.50 -2.94 -7.87
CA GLU A 443 -32.90 -2.50 -8.08
C GLU A 443 -33.48 -1.87 -6.81
N ALA A 444 -33.29 -2.52 -5.66
CA ALA A 444 -33.82 -2.03 -4.39
C ALA A 444 -33.12 -0.74 -3.92
N LEU A 445 -31.84 -0.56 -4.23
CA LEU A 445 -31.09 0.68 -4.00
C LEU A 445 -31.55 1.83 -4.91
N GLU A 446 -31.82 1.58 -6.20
CA GLU A 446 -32.40 2.59 -7.10
C GLU A 446 -33.73 3.13 -6.56
N ASN A 447 -34.59 2.24 -6.05
CA ASN A 447 -35.89 2.59 -5.48
C ASN A 447 -35.75 3.36 -4.14
N PHE A 448 -34.72 3.06 -3.34
CA PHE A 448 -34.37 3.88 -2.17
C PHE A 448 -33.90 5.29 -2.57
N PHE A 449 -33.05 5.39 -3.60
CA PHE A 449 -32.54 6.69 -4.05
C PHE A 449 -33.62 7.57 -4.67
N SER A 450 -34.53 7.01 -5.47
CA SER A 450 -35.65 7.76 -6.06
C SER A 450 -36.59 8.33 -4.99
N THR A 451 -36.85 7.58 -3.91
CA THR A 451 -37.78 7.97 -2.85
C THR A 451 -37.19 8.93 -1.79
N GLN A 452 -35.91 8.77 -1.42
CA GLN A 452 -35.30 9.58 -0.35
C GLN A 452 -34.46 10.77 -0.82
N SER A 453 -34.12 10.86 -2.11
CA SER A 453 -33.30 11.96 -2.70
C SER A 453 -33.62 13.38 -2.18
N PRO A 454 -34.91 13.81 -2.05
CA PRO A 454 -35.24 15.17 -1.59
C PRO A 454 -34.84 15.50 -0.14
N ARG A 455 -34.47 14.49 0.67
CA ARG A 455 -34.18 14.63 2.10
C ARG A 455 -32.68 14.55 2.44
N LEU A 456 -31.83 14.28 1.46
CA LEU A 456 -30.41 14.02 1.68
C LEU A 456 -29.60 15.32 1.75
N SER A 457 -28.59 15.37 2.63
CA SER A 457 -27.62 16.47 2.58
C SER A 457 -26.74 16.37 1.33
N ARG A 458 -26.14 17.49 0.92
CA ARG A 458 -25.16 17.52 -0.20
C ARG A 458 -24.00 16.53 0.00
N THR A 459 -23.56 16.36 1.25
CA THR A 459 -22.50 15.41 1.63
C THR A 459 -22.98 13.97 1.49
N ASP A 460 -24.23 13.68 1.91
CA ASP A 460 -24.80 12.34 1.77
C ASP A 460 -24.96 11.95 0.31
N ILE A 461 -25.45 12.86 -0.54
CA ILE A 461 -25.59 12.65 -2.00
C ILE A 461 -24.24 12.26 -2.61
N LYS A 462 -23.16 13.00 -2.30
CA LYS A 462 -21.82 12.69 -2.84
C LYS A 462 -21.29 11.33 -2.35
N SER A 463 -21.39 11.05 -1.05
CA SER A 463 -20.94 9.77 -0.44
C SER A 463 -21.70 8.58 -1.04
N LEU A 464 -23.03 8.66 -1.14
CA LEU A 464 -23.88 7.60 -1.66
C LEU A 464 -23.71 7.40 -3.18
N LEU A 465 -23.49 8.48 -3.94
CA LEU A 465 -23.15 8.37 -5.36
C LEU A 465 -21.83 7.61 -5.55
N GLY A 466 -20.82 7.89 -4.71
CA GLY A 466 -19.56 7.14 -4.69
C GLY A 466 -19.78 5.64 -4.52
N LEU A 467 -20.45 5.23 -3.45
CA LEU A 467 -20.75 3.83 -3.17
C LEU A 467 -21.56 3.14 -4.30
N ARG A 468 -22.57 3.82 -4.85
CA ARG A 468 -23.36 3.35 -6.00
C ARG A 468 -22.48 3.08 -7.22
N LEU A 469 -21.60 4.02 -7.57
CA LEU A 469 -20.69 3.88 -8.71
C LEU A 469 -19.64 2.78 -8.49
N GLN A 470 -19.16 2.61 -7.25
CA GLN A 470 -18.24 1.51 -6.88
C GLN A 470 -18.91 0.14 -7.06
N ILE A 471 -20.18 -0.02 -6.64
CA ILE A 471 -20.91 -1.28 -6.82
C ILE A 471 -21.21 -1.54 -8.29
N LYS A 472 -21.70 -0.55 -9.07
CA LYS A 472 -21.87 -0.73 -10.53
C LYS A 472 -20.57 -1.18 -11.20
N THR A 473 -19.45 -0.55 -10.86
CA THR A 473 -18.11 -0.93 -11.35
C THR A 473 -17.75 -2.37 -10.97
N ALA A 474 -17.98 -2.76 -9.71
CA ALA A 474 -17.67 -4.10 -9.22
C ALA A 474 -18.56 -5.18 -9.86
N VAL A 475 -19.85 -4.90 -10.06
CA VAL A 475 -20.81 -5.79 -10.74
C VAL A 475 -20.47 -5.95 -12.22
N MET A 476 -20.03 -4.90 -12.92
CA MET A 476 -19.48 -5.04 -14.29
C MET A 476 -18.26 -5.97 -14.32
N MET A 477 -17.31 -5.80 -13.39
CA MET A 477 -16.15 -6.69 -13.29
C MET A 477 -16.55 -8.15 -13.01
N LEU A 478 -17.59 -8.38 -12.18
CA LEU A 478 -18.13 -9.71 -11.89
C LEU A 478 -18.87 -10.32 -13.10
N LYS A 479 -19.68 -9.52 -13.80
CA LYS A 479 -20.36 -9.96 -15.04
C LYS A 479 -19.35 -10.34 -16.12
N LEU A 480 -18.14 -9.78 -16.12
CA LEU A 480 -17.08 -10.06 -17.10
C LEU A 480 -15.87 -10.86 -16.55
N CYS A 481 -15.99 -11.54 -15.40
CA CYS A 481 -14.87 -12.29 -14.81
C CYS A 481 -14.68 -13.73 -15.34
N ILE A 482 -15.62 -14.29 -16.10
CA ILE A 482 -15.56 -15.66 -16.66
C ILE A 482 -15.92 -15.59 -18.15
N ASP A 483 -15.09 -16.19 -19.01
CA ASP A 483 -15.30 -16.35 -20.47
C ASP A 483 -15.71 -15.05 -21.19
N CYS A 484 -14.93 -13.99 -20.97
CA CYS A 484 -15.20 -12.63 -21.44
C CYS A 484 -13.90 -11.94 -21.91
N GLY A 485 -12.97 -12.71 -22.49
CA GLY A 485 -11.58 -12.30 -22.76
C GLY A 485 -11.39 -10.89 -23.37
N PRO A 486 -12.09 -10.54 -24.46
CA PRO A 486 -11.92 -9.23 -25.10
C PRO A 486 -12.30 -8.05 -24.20
N GLU A 487 -11.59 -6.94 -24.32
CA GLU A 487 -11.98 -5.65 -23.75
C GLU A 487 -13.17 -5.01 -24.48
N THR A 488 -13.43 -5.39 -25.74
CA THR A 488 -14.69 -5.03 -26.43
C THR A 488 -15.96 -5.50 -25.71
N THR A 489 -15.86 -6.49 -24.80
CA THR A 489 -17.02 -6.95 -24.01
C THR A 489 -17.59 -5.87 -23.08
N TYR A 490 -16.82 -4.82 -22.78
CA TYR A 490 -17.30 -3.67 -22.01
C TYR A 490 -18.30 -2.78 -22.76
N ASP A 491 -18.40 -2.88 -24.08
CA ASP A 491 -19.35 -2.08 -24.88
C ASP A 491 -20.82 -2.38 -24.51
N ALA A 492 -21.11 -3.58 -24.02
CA ALA A 492 -22.43 -3.96 -23.51
C ALA A 492 -22.89 -3.13 -22.30
N PHE A 493 -21.98 -2.35 -21.69
CA PHE A 493 -22.22 -1.48 -20.55
C PHE A 493 -22.08 0.01 -20.90
N GLN A 494 -22.16 0.40 -22.19
CA GLN A 494 -22.09 1.80 -22.61
C GLN A 494 -23.12 2.70 -21.89
N ASP A 495 -24.36 2.24 -21.75
CA ASP A 495 -25.42 2.98 -21.05
C ASP A 495 -25.13 3.12 -19.54
N ASP A 496 -24.52 2.11 -18.91
CA ASP A 496 -24.07 2.18 -17.51
C ASP A 496 -22.94 3.21 -17.35
N PHE A 497 -22.00 3.26 -18.28
CA PHE A 497 -20.93 4.25 -18.27
C PHE A 497 -21.47 5.68 -18.47
N GLU A 498 -22.45 5.88 -19.35
CA GLU A 498 -23.14 7.15 -19.56
C GLU A 498 -23.92 7.60 -18.30
N ASP A 499 -24.69 6.71 -17.68
CA ASP A 499 -25.41 6.95 -16.41
C ASP A 499 -24.44 7.40 -15.29
N MET A 500 -23.31 6.69 -15.15
CA MET A 500 -22.30 6.98 -14.14
C MET A 500 -21.65 8.36 -14.34
N VAL A 501 -21.26 8.71 -15.57
CA VAL A 501 -20.62 10.00 -15.88
C VAL A 501 -21.63 11.15 -15.74
N THR A 502 -22.84 10.99 -16.27
CA THR A 502 -23.92 11.99 -16.18
C THR A 502 -24.30 12.30 -14.74
N LYS A 503 -24.41 11.30 -13.85
CA LYS A 503 -24.70 11.55 -12.43
C LYS A 503 -23.59 12.29 -11.71
N VAL A 504 -22.33 12.03 -12.06
CA VAL A 504 -21.19 12.80 -11.54
C VAL A 504 -21.23 14.24 -12.06
N GLU A 505 -21.48 14.47 -13.35
CA GLU A 505 -21.62 15.80 -13.94
C GLU A 505 -22.71 16.63 -13.25
N GLN A 506 -23.87 16.03 -12.95
CA GLN A 506 -24.95 16.67 -12.20
C GLN A 506 -24.50 17.11 -10.80
N VAL A 507 -23.82 16.24 -10.04
CA VAL A 507 -23.32 16.56 -8.69
C VAL A 507 -22.19 17.59 -8.73
N THR A 508 -21.22 17.44 -9.64
CA THR A 508 -20.14 18.41 -9.88
C THR A 508 -20.69 19.80 -10.17
N THR A 509 -21.71 19.90 -11.04
CA THR A 509 -22.37 21.17 -11.40
C THR A 509 -23.13 21.74 -10.21
N ALA A 510 -23.93 20.93 -9.51
CA ALA A 510 -24.71 21.37 -8.34
C ALA A 510 -23.86 21.81 -7.14
N LEU A 511 -22.61 21.33 -7.06
CA LEU A 511 -21.63 21.70 -6.04
C LEU A 511 -20.60 22.74 -6.53
N SER A 512 -20.68 23.19 -7.78
CA SER A 512 -19.74 24.13 -8.41
C SER A 512 -18.26 23.73 -8.27
N LEU A 513 -17.95 22.46 -8.46
CA LEU A 513 -16.57 21.96 -8.33
C LEU A 513 -15.70 22.38 -9.53
N ALA A 514 -14.59 23.07 -9.25
CA ALA A 514 -13.62 23.49 -10.26
C ALA A 514 -12.76 22.30 -10.76
N GLU A 515 -12.18 22.42 -11.96
CA GLU A 515 -11.07 21.56 -12.36
C GLU A 515 -9.83 21.96 -11.57
N THR A 516 -9.13 20.97 -11.02
CA THR A 516 -7.86 21.15 -10.31
C THR A 516 -6.72 20.50 -11.08
N MET A 517 -5.54 21.11 -11.00
CA MET A 517 -4.31 20.56 -11.60
C MET A 517 -3.58 19.64 -10.59
N PRO A 518 -2.84 18.62 -11.06
CA PRO A 518 -2.07 17.72 -10.18
C PRO A 518 -1.14 18.48 -9.22
N LEU A 519 -1.34 18.25 -7.91
CA LEU A 519 -0.55 18.86 -6.83
C LEU A 519 -0.47 20.41 -6.90
N ALA A 520 -1.46 21.06 -7.50
CA ALA A 520 -1.52 22.51 -7.66
C ALA A 520 -1.95 23.24 -6.38
N ASP A 521 -1.95 24.56 -6.44
CA ASP A 521 -2.08 25.43 -5.29
C ASP A 521 -3.52 25.61 -4.75
N GLU A 522 -4.45 24.78 -5.22
CA GLU A 522 -5.90 24.83 -4.99
C GLU A 522 -6.38 23.79 -3.96
N LEU A 523 -7.54 24.04 -3.35
CA LEU A 523 -8.11 23.19 -2.30
C LEU A 523 -8.42 21.77 -2.83
N THR A 524 -7.56 20.81 -2.52
CA THR A 524 -7.74 19.38 -2.84
C THR A 524 -8.38 18.66 -1.64
N PRO A 525 -9.73 18.50 -1.59
CA PRO A 525 -10.40 17.87 -0.46
C PRO A 525 -9.99 16.41 -0.33
N PHE A 526 -9.71 15.98 0.90
CA PHE A 526 -9.38 14.60 1.24
C PHE A 526 -10.56 13.90 1.91
N THR A 527 -10.79 12.64 1.53
CA THR A 527 -11.53 11.63 2.30
C THR A 527 -10.76 10.32 2.25
N MET A 528 -10.89 9.49 3.26
CA MET A 528 -10.37 8.12 3.26
C MET A 528 -11.35 7.10 2.64
N GLU A 529 -12.59 7.50 2.33
CA GLU A 529 -13.54 6.63 1.61
C GLU A 529 -13.19 6.48 0.14
N LEU A 530 -13.54 5.32 -0.42
CA LEU A 530 -13.71 5.15 -1.85
C LEU A 530 -14.93 5.94 -2.32
N GLY A 531 -14.73 6.87 -3.25
CA GLY A 531 -15.79 7.64 -3.87
C GLY A 531 -15.84 7.38 -5.37
N ILE A 532 -15.73 8.46 -6.15
CA ILE A 532 -15.97 8.47 -7.61
C ILE A 532 -14.69 8.28 -8.44
N ILE A 533 -13.49 8.41 -7.87
CA ILE A 533 -12.24 8.45 -8.67
C ILE A 533 -11.98 7.11 -9.36
N HIS A 534 -12.06 6.00 -8.62
CA HIS A 534 -11.85 4.66 -9.21
C HIS A 534 -12.89 4.36 -10.32
N PRO A 535 -14.20 4.52 -10.11
CA PRO A 535 -15.23 4.36 -11.15
C PRO A 535 -14.99 5.23 -12.39
N LEU A 536 -14.67 6.52 -12.22
CA LEU A 536 -14.40 7.41 -13.37
C LEU A 536 -13.12 7.01 -14.12
N PHE A 537 -12.07 6.59 -13.42
CA PHE A 537 -10.85 6.06 -14.04
C PHE A 537 -11.12 4.76 -14.79
N PHE A 538 -11.94 3.88 -14.21
CA PHE A 538 -12.40 2.66 -14.84
C PHE A 538 -13.19 2.95 -16.12
N THR A 539 -14.19 3.84 -16.07
CA THR A 539 -14.94 4.30 -17.25
C THR A 539 -14.02 4.86 -18.34
N ALA A 540 -13.09 5.75 -17.98
CA ALA A 540 -12.17 6.36 -18.93
C ALA A 540 -11.23 5.34 -19.62
N CYS A 541 -10.90 4.24 -18.95
CA CYS A 541 -10.07 3.17 -19.52
C CYS A 541 -10.89 2.11 -20.29
N LYS A 542 -12.05 1.69 -19.76
CA LYS A 542 -12.78 0.49 -20.19
C LYS A 542 -13.94 0.75 -21.14
N CYS A 543 -14.57 1.93 -21.09
CA CYS A 543 -15.47 2.35 -22.17
C CYS A 543 -14.68 2.56 -23.47
N ARG A 544 -15.28 2.33 -24.64
CA ARG A 544 -14.71 2.66 -25.96
C ARG A 544 -15.31 3.91 -26.61
N ASP A 545 -16.43 4.42 -26.10
CA ASP A 545 -17.05 5.63 -26.64
C ASP A 545 -16.16 6.87 -26.48
N TRP A 546 -15.93 7.59 -27.57
CA TRP A 546 -15.01 8.71 -27.64
C TRP A 546 -15.36 9.84 -26.66
N GLY A 547 -16.66 10.15 -26.49
CA GLY A 547 -17.17 11.26 -25.69
C GLY A 547 -17.22 10.94 -24.20
N ILE A 548 -17.76 9.78 -23.82
CA ILE A 548 -17.87 9.31 -22.43
C ILE A 548 -16.50 9.28 -21.76
N ARG A 549 -15.47 8.76 -22.45
CA ARG A 549 -14.11 8.68 -21.92
C ARG A 549 -13.53 10.05 -21.59
N ARG A 550 -13.74 11.04 -22.48
CA ARG A 550 -13.27 12.42 -22.32
C ARG A 550 -14.01 13.15 -21.20
N ARG A 551 -15.32 12.95 -21.08
CA ARG A 551 -16.15 13.45 -19.97
C ARG A 551 -15.72 12.86 -18.63
N ALA A 552 -15.47 11.55 -18.55
CA ALA A 552 -14.93 10.90 -17.36
C ALA A 552 -13.58 11.48 -16.93
N VAL A 553 -12.64 11.73 -17.87
CA VAL A 553 -11.37 12.42 -17.61
C VAL A 553 -11.59 13.85 -17.10
N ALA A 554 -12.55 14.59 -17.65
CA ALA A 554 -12.88 15.93 -17.17
C ALA A 554 -13.44 15.91 -15.74
N GLN A 555 -14.24 14.89 -15.37
CA GLN A 555 -14.70 14.72 -13.99
C GLN A 555 -13.59 14.29 -13.03
N LEU A 556 -12.62 13.47 -13.47
CA LEU A 556 -11.46 13.09 -12.66
C LEU A 556 -10.66 14.31 -12.16
N LYS A 557 -10.46 15.34 -13.00
CA LYS A 557 -9.80 16.60 -12.59
C LYS A 557 -10.54 17.38 -11.51
N ARG A 558 -11.86 17.16 -11.37
CA ARG A 558 -12.74 17.81 -10.39
C ARG A 558 -12.94 16.96 -9.13
N ALA A 559 -12.47 15.72 -9.15
CA ALA A 559 -12.40 14.85 -7.99
C ALA A 559 -11.13 15.15 -7.18
N GLY A 560 -11.24 15.16 -5.85
CA GLY A 560 -10.13 15.47 -4.95
C GLY A 560 -9.22 14.27 -4.69
N LYS A 561 -9.02 13.94 -3.41
CA LYS A 561 -8.25 12.77 -2.97
C LYS A 561 -9.17 11.81 -2.18
N GLU A 562 -9.20 10.55 -2.60
CA GLU A 562 -9.99 9.45 -2.03
C GLU A 562 -9.02 8.33 -1.59
N GLY A 563 -8.49 8.46 -0.38
CA GLY A 563 -7.42 7.63 0.14
C GLY A 563 -6.17 7.66 -0.75
N VAL A 564 -5.82 6.49 -1.30
CA VAL A 564 -4.69 6.33 -2.24
C VAL A 564 -4.95 6.95 -3.63
N TRP A 565 -6.21 7.17 -4.00
CA TRP A 565 -6.62 7.72 -5.28
C TRP A 565 -6.59 9.25 -5.29
N GLU A 566 -6.11 9.87 -6.38
CA GLU A 566 -6.00 11.33 -6.50
C GLU A 566 -6.42 11.76 -7.91
N GLY A 567 -7.56 12.44 -8.00
CA GLY A 567 -8.34 12.62 -9.23
C GLY A 567 -7.56 13.23 -10.39
N PRO A 568 -6.87 14.37 -10.22
CA PRO A 568 -6.13 15.02 -11.30
C PRO A 568 -4.96 14.17 -11.83
N ILE A 569 -4.28 13.44 -10.95
CA ILE A 569 -3.18 12.53 -11.33
C ILE A 569 -3.75 11.37 -12.17
N MET A 570 -4.90 10.83 -11.78
CA MET A 570 -5.59 9.79 -12.55
C MET A 570 -6.15 10.31 -13.87
N ALA A 571 -6.56 11.59 -13.95
CA ALA A 571 -6.96 12.23 -15.21
C ALA A 571 -5.79 12.30 -16.21
N VAL A 572 -4.57 12.60 -15.74
CA VAL A 572 -3.36 12.58 -16.58
C VAL A 572 -3.08 11.17 -17.11
N LEU A 573 -3.09 10.15 -16.24
CA LEU A 573 -2.87 8.76 -16.65
C LEU A 573 -3.94 8.28 -17.63
N ALA A 574 -5.23 8.47 -17.31
CA ALA A 574 -6.34 8.04 -18.17
C ALA A 574 -6.28 8.70 -19.55
N ARG A 575 -5.97 10.01 -19.62
CA ARG A 575 -5.75 10.71 -20.90
C ARG A 575 -4.57 10.12 -21.69
N ARG A 576 -3.49 9.71 -21.03
CA ARG A 576 -2.36 9.07 -21.72
C ARG A 576 -2.72 7.68 -22.24
N ILE A 577 -3.45 6.89 -21.45
CA ILE A 577 -3.97 5.58 -21.87
C ILE A 577 -4.87 5.73 -23.10
N ILE A 578 -5.86 6.64 -23.05
CA ILE A 578 -6.73 6.98 -24.19
C ILE A 578 -5.90 7.30 -25.44
N SER A 579 -4.92 8.20 -25.32
CA SER A 579 -4.03 8.61 -26.42
C SER A 579 -3.17 7.48 -27.00
N LEU A 580 -2.83 6.45 -26.22
CA LEU A 580 -2.05 5.29 -26.70
C LEU A 580 -2.93 4.25 -27.40
N GLU A 581 -4.22 4.19 -27.06
CA GLU A 581 -5.18 3.27 -27.65
C GLU A 581 -5.79 3.82 -28.94
N GLU A 582 -6.03 5.13 -28.98
CA GLU A 582 -6.53 5.87 -30.14
C GLU A 582 -5.42 6.27 -31.13
N GLU A 583 -4.18 5.80 -30.94
CA GLU A 583 -3.05 6.13 -31.81
C GLU A 583 -3.30 5.65 -33.26
N GLY A 584 -3.29 6.59 -34.20
CA GLY A 584 -3.55 6.34 -35.62
C GLY A 584 -5.03 6.32 -36.03
N LEU A 585 -5.96 6.60 -35.12
CA LEU A 585 -7.40 6.67 -35.39
C LEU A 585 -7.91 8.10 -35.62
N SER A 586 -8.99 8.23 -36.38
CA SER A 586 -9.74 9.49 -36.52
C SER A 586 -10.65 9.74 -35.32
N GLU A 587 -11.08 11.00 -35.14
CA GLU A 587 -12.06 11.35 -34.10
C GLU A 587 -13.38 10.58 -34.26
N GLY A 588 -13.78 9.87 -33.21
CA GLY A 588 -15.00 9.06 -33.17
C GLY A 588 -14.85 7.63 -33.71
N GLU A 589 -13.69 7.23 -34.22
CA GLU A 589 -13.44 5.83 -34.60
C GLU A 589 -13.34 4.92 -33.37
N LEU A 590 -13.89 3.70 -33.48
CA LEU A 590 -13.85 2.73 -32.39
C LEU A 590 -12.45 2.13 -32.26
N VAL A 591 -11.89 2.21 -31.06
CA VAL A 591 -10.60 1.59 -30.71
C VAL A 591 -10.63 0.08 -30.98
N PRO A 592 -9.75 -0.47 -31.84
CA PRO A 592 -9.70 -1.90 -32.13
C PRO A 592 -9.16 -2.68 -30.93
N GLU A 593 -9.58 -3.93 -30.79
CA GLU A 593 -9.22 -4.78 -29.63
C GLU A 593 -7.71 -4.89 -29.39
N ALA A 594 -6.91 -5.03 -30.46
CA ALA A 594 -5.45 -5.13 -30.36
C ALA A 594 -4.77 -3.90 -29.73
N ASN A 595 -5.43 -2.73 -29.74
CA ASN A 595 -4.91 -1.53 -29.09
C ASN A 595 -5.26 -1.47 -27.59
N ARG A 596 -6.24 -2.24 -27.12
CA ARG A 596 -6.84 -2.12 -25.78
C ARG A 596 -5.92 -2.62 -24.67
N PHE A 597 -5.90 -1.88 -23.55
CA PHE A 597 -5.19 -2.31 -22.36
C PHE A 597 -6.07 -3.16 -21.42
N HIS A 598 -5.68 -4.42 -21.24
CA HIS A 598 -6.37 -5.41 -20.40
C HIS A 598 -6.11 -5.18 -18.91
N ASP A 599 -4.85 -5.29 -18.47
CA ASP A 599 -4.42 -4.92 -17.11
C ASP A 599 -3.73 -3.55 -17.12
N ILE A 600 -3.94 -2.78 -16.05
CA ILE A 600 -3.41 -1.41 -15.88
C ILE A 600 -2.85 -1.28 -14.46
N LYS A 601 -1.53 -1.38 -14.36
CA LYS A 601 -0.75 -1.18 -13.13
C LYS A 601 -0.17 0.23 -13.13
N LYS A 602 -0.24 0.89 -11.97
CA LYS A 602 0.25 2.26 -11.79
C LYS A 602 0.92 2.43 -10.44
N ASN A 603 2.11 3.02 -10.42
CA ASN A 603 2.76 3.49 -9.20
C ASN A 603 3.05 4.98 -9.33
N VAL A 604 2.70 5.77 -8.32
CA VAL A 604 2.80 7.24 -8.35
C VAL A 604 3.96 7.67 -7.47
N ASP A 605 4.98 8.23 -8.09
CA ASP A 605 6.08 8.93 -7.42
C ASP A 605 5.73 10.43 -7.37
N TYR A 606 5.40 10.91 -6.16
CA TYR A 606 5.02 12.28 -5.91
C TYR A 606 6.22 13.22 -5.78
N ASP A 607 7.41 12.71 -5.46
CA ASP A 607 8.65 13.50 -5.35
C ASP A 607 9.18 13.87 -6.74
N SER A 608 9.16 12.93 -7.69
CA SER A 608 9.53 13.21 -9.09
C SER A 608 8.37 13.68 -9.98
N ARG A 609 7.12 13.63 -9.48
CA ARG A 609 5.87 13.87 -10.22
C ARG A 609 5.71 12.97 -11.44
N GLN A 610 5.88 11.67 -11.23
CA GLN A 610 5.85 10.64 -12.27
C GLN A 610 4.91 9.49 -11.91
N ILE A 611 4.23 8.96 -12.92
CA ILE A 611 3.45 7.73 -12.84
C ILE A 611 4.20 6.67 -13.63
N LEU A 612 4.65 5.62 -12.95
CA LEU A 612 5.12 4.41 -13.59
C LEU A 612 3.88 3.62 -14.04
N PHE A 613 3.59 3.67 -15.34
CA PHE A 613 2.49 2.95 -15.97
C PHE A 613 3.01 1.65 -16.58
N GLU A 614 2.38 0.53 -16.22
CA GLU A 614 2.53 -0.75 -16.91
C GLU A 614 1.15 -1.22 -17.38
N GLY A 615 1.03 -1.52 -18.67
CA GLY A 615 -0.23 -1.97 -19.28
C GLY A 615 -0.02 -3.21 -20.15
N THR A 616 -0.99 -4.12 -20.18
CA THR A 616 -0.93 -5.32 -21.04
C THR A 616 -1.87 -5.23 -22.24
N ARG A 617 -1.39 -5.62 -23.42
CA ARG A 617 -2.21 -5.77 -24.64
C ARG A 617 -2.14 -7.21 -25.12
N ALA A 618 -3.27 -7.78 -25.55
CA ALA A 618 -3.27 -9.11 -26.16
C ALA A 618 -2.44 -9.10 -27.46
N SER A 619 -1.55 -10.07 -27.62
CA SER A 619 -0.72 -10.22 -28.82
C SER A 619 -1.41 -11.05 -29.90
N ASP A 620 -2.45 -11.79 -29.53
CA ASP A 620 -3.24 -12.69 -30.36
C ASP A 620 -4.70 -12.76 -29.85
N THR A 621 -5.54 -13.52 -30.55
CA THR A 621 -6.93 -13.78 -30.15
C THR A 621 -7.09 -15.06 -29.33
N THR A 622 -6.00 -15.74 -28.94
CA THR A 622 -6.05 -16.91 -28.04
C THR A 622 -5.96 -16.50 -26.57
N TRP A 623 -5.53 -15.27 -26.29
CA TRP A 623 -5.36 -14.71 -24.93
C TRP A 623 -4.29 -15.44 -24.11
N GLU A 624 -3.39 -16.16 -24.79
CA GLU A 624 -2.26 -16.85 -24.15
C GLU A 624 -1.02 -15.94 -24.07
N ASN A 625 -0.87 -15.02 -25.03
CA ASN A 625 0.27 -14.11 -25.11
C ASN A 625 -0.16 -12.65 -24.92
N PHE A 626 0.46 -11.98 -23.96
CA PHE A 626 0.29 -10.54 -23.72
C PHE A 626 1.62 -9.81 -23.87
N SER A 627 1.60 -8.71 -24.64
CA SER A 627 2.69 -7.74 -24.66
C SER A 627 2.56 -6.77 -23.48
N ILE A 628 3.70 -6.32 -22.95
CA ILE A 628 3.76 -5.40 -21.80
C ILE A 628 4.29 -4.05 -22.28
N HIS A 629 3.44 -3.02 -22.21
CA HIS A 629 3.84 -1.61 -22.35
C HIS A 629 4.32 -1.08 -21.00
N ARG A 630 5.41 -0.31 -21.00
CA ARG A 630 5.93 0.38 -19.81
C ARG A 630 6.30 1.80 -20.16
N GLU A 631 5.80 2.75 -19.37
CA GLU A 631 6.01 4.18 -19.60
C GLU A 631 6.08 4.95 -18.28
N VAL A 632 6.81 6.07 -18.31
CA VAL A 632 6.88 7.04 -17.22
C VAL A 632 6.10 8.28 -17.65
N VAL A 633 4.94 8.52 -17.04
CA VAL A 633 4.04 9.63 -17.37
C VAL A 633 4.21 10.75 -16.34
N SER A 634 4.75 11.90 -16.75
CA SER A 634 4.90 13.08 -15.87
C SER A 634 3.57 13.83 -15.70
N PHE A 635 3.38 14.52 -14.55
CA PHE A 635 2.16 15.29 -14.23
C PHE A 635 2.40 16.61 -13.49
#